data_AF-T1IJT6-F1
#
_entry.id   AF-T1IJT6-F1
#
_cell.length_a   1.000
_cell.length_b   1.000
_cell.length_c   1.000
_cell.angle_alpha   90.00
_cell.angle_beta   90.00
_cell.angle_gamma   90.00
#
_symmetry.space_group_name_H-M   'P 1'
#
loop_
_entity.id
_entity.type
_entity.pdbx_description
1 polymer ?
#
loop_
_entity_poly.entity_id
_entity_poly.type
_entity_poly.pdbx_seq_one_letter_code
_entity_poly.pdbx_strand_id
1 'polypeptide(L)'
;MQVIMTDDIVDTNGCQIPEFSPFDPSVRVLYKSPGLLSCSGTPPFVVDIRCSYKKLWRKEDGKTDNKYALDSKSKSLTGAVRVKDDFLYVECTLKKKKIVYRDYLPFIQIKPTIEKRCNKNYENWVRETKDVIRERLSVTIVGLDSVSRLNMLRHLTKTYTYFRAFDSLIDLYGYNKVGDNTFPNIVPLLTGHFVEECWNETLRQKSLNYLKLIWKEFSQNGYRTLFGEDAPKIATFNYMKGGFYKQPTDYYLRPITLANEVSLVKKYSKANCINTRSETEFVLQWLTDFLNVFENKPTFSYVFNSRLTHDYLNHAGYADELYYKFFKNYNDSKFNNNSILIFFSDHGIRFGKIRDTYVGKVEERMPFFFLLFPPWFPLKYPLLWRNIQINKHRLTTPFDIYQTLRDIINFTGEAPVANVSERGISLFREIPSDRTCEDAAILPHWCTCHVKHPVPINSSHVTQAAGQLLSSINGILLEESSKCVELSLDKVVDARVSGISDELLRFKDSHKEVIGRKVTYGHRVAGMSDYLLTILATPSGGLFEGTVRYFEASGSYQVMGDVSRINKYGNQSACISKASLRKFCYCNQKGYKIDDSYHLFTDSIMPVVDEFVEVGCRVKRKIIYRDFFAFIQVKPEVEKDHDLNFSRWTDETRELVAEKLSVTILGLDSVSRLNMLRHMPKTFAYLRNVMDAIDLQGFTKVADNTFVNVVPMLSGLFVEECWNESLAQKPMDYLNLVWKDFAQKGFRTLYAEDFPGISAFNYRKFGFFHQPTDYYLRPFTIAAQDKMNLKEHCYNNRLEVDVVLQCDHGIRFGDILETYVGKIEERMPFYFIIFPDWFKSKYPQIWRNLKTNQNRLTTPFDIYATLKDILNFTGNVKKATIRDRGISLFTEIPTERSCEHAAILPHWCTCQRRTRVSDLRDIRVLTAARKLVTLINTKIAGESKCATLKLDNIIDAHVTGLNNKVLTFLESINDVLHRHVMYGKRISSVLSYLITIRVQPSNALFEGTVQFFESTNIYVVNNEVSRINAFGNQAACIHNTNNVELEKYCYCK
;
A
#
# COMPACT_ATOMS: atom_id res chain seq x y z
N MET A 1 -1.88 -11.34 1.33
CA MET A 1 -0.84 -11.84 2.24
C MET A 1 0.51 -11.39 1.68
N GLN A 2 1.55 -11.21 2.50
CA GLN A 2 2.70 -10.38 2.12
C GLN A 2 3.50 -10.91 0.92
N VAL A 3 3.77 -10.01 -0.02
CA VAL A 3 5.04 -9.95 -0.76
C VAL A 3 6.02 -9.21 0.16
N ILE A 4 7.30 -9.58 0.15
CA ILE A 4 8.37 -8.77 0.74
C ILE A 4 9.17 -8.20 -0.43
N MET A 5 8.91 -6.93 -0.75
CA MET A 5 9.88 -6.08 -1.44
C MET A 5 10.63 -5.34 -0.34
N THR A 6 11.95 -5.19 -0.46
CA THR A 6 12.74 -4.33 0.44
C THR A 6 12.88 -2.96 -0.21
N ASP A 7 11.75 -2.26 -0.29
CA ASP A 7 11.71 -0.85 -0.69
C ASP A 7 11.92 0.01 0.57
N ASP A 8 12.75 1.04 0.45
CA ASP A 8 12.94 2.01 1.53
C ASP A 8 11.83 3.09 1.49
N ILE A 9 11.18 3.35 2.62
CA ILE A 9 10.12 4.38 2.73
C ILE A 9 10.66 5.81 2.63
N VAL A 10 11.96 5.96 2.86
CA VAL A 10 12.79 7.13 2.59
C VAL A 10 14.07 6.58 1.96
N ASP A 11 14.25 6.82 0.66
CA ASP A 11 15.50 6.51 -0.06
C ASP A 11 16.14 7.82 -0.52
N THR A 12 17.14 8.30 0.22
CA THR A 12 17.89 9.51 -0.11
C THR A 12 19.36 9.39 0.27
N ASN A 13 20.23 10.15 -0.40
CA ASN A 13 21.68 10.13 -0.17
C ASN A 13 22.09 10.36 1.29
N GLY A 14 21.36 11.22 2.02
CA GLY A 14 21.59 11.51 3.44
C GLY A 14 20.85 10.59 4.41
N CYS A 15 19.81 9.87 3.96
CA CYS A 15 19.00 9.00 4.80
C CYS A 15 18.32 7.87 4.03
N GLN A 16 18.54 6.62 4.48
CA GLN A 16 17.82 5.43 4.00
C GLN A 16 17.05 4.80 5.17
N ILE A 17 15.74 4.56 5.03
CA ILE A 17 14.87 3.94 6.05
C ILE A 17 14.01 2.83 5.40
N PRO A 18 14.17 1.55 5.76
CA PRO A 18 13.44 0.44 5.13
C PRO A 18 11.96 0.34 5.53
N GLU A 19 11.12 -0.20 4.62
CA GLU A 19 9.73 -0.51 4.98
C GLU A 19 9.63 -1.70 5.94
N PHE A 20 9.27 -1.41 7.19
CA PHE A 20 8.92 -2.44 8.16
C PHE A 20 7.44 -2.82 8.05
N SER A 21 7.19 -4.12 7.86
CA SER A 21 5.84 -4.69 7.97
C SER A 21 5.23 -4.33 9.34
N PRO A 22 4.03 -3.72 9.41
CA PRO A 22 3.38 -3.41 10.68
C PRO A 22 3.04 -4.67 11.50
N PHE A 23 2.98 -5.84 10.86
CA PHE A 23 2.80 -7.16 11.48
C PHE A 23 4.07 -8.04 11.39
N ASP A 24 5.26 -7.43 11.47
CA ASP A 24 6.55 -8.13 11.63
C ASP A 24 6.46 -9.25 12.70
N PRO A 25 7.04 -10.45 12.48
CA PRO A 25 6.93 -11.57 13.43
C PRO A 25 7.33 -11.25 14.88
N SER A 26 8.34 -10.39 15.09
CA SER A 26 8.82 -10.03 16.44
C SER A 26 7.82 -9.16 17.21
N VAL A 27 7.07 -8.29 16.50
CA VAL A 27 6.05 -7.41 17.08
C VAL A 27 4.66 -8.05 17.09
N ARG A 28 4.36 -8.89 16.11
CA ARG A 28 3.05 -9.54 15.91
C ARG A 28 2.60 -10.38 17.10
N VAL A 29 3.54 -10.98 17.86
CA VAL A 29 3.23 -11.75 19.08
C VAL A 29 2.79 -10.88 20.27
N LEU A 30 2.99 -9.56 20.20
CA LEU A 30 2.62 -8.58 21.23
C LEU A 30 1.30 -7.84 20.88
N TYR A 31 0.90 -7.87 19.62
CA TYR A 31 -0.34 -7.28 19.12
C TYR A 31 -1.58 -8.01 19.66
N LYS A 32 -2.55 -7.23 20.13
CA LYS A 32 -3.88 -7.66 20.56
C LYS A 32 -4.87 -6.59 20.15
N SER A 33 -5.85 -6.92 19.29
CA SER A 33 -6.95 -6.01 19.02
C SER A 33 -7.78 -5.82 20.30
N PRO A 34 -7.98 -4.59 20.80
CA PRO A 34 -8.98 -4.33 21.84
C PRO A 34 -10.40 -4.45 21.27
N GLY A 35 -11.40 -4.48 22.16
CA GLY A 35 -12.79 -4.29 21.78
C GLY A 35 -13.14 -2.81 21.61
N LEU A 36 -14.42 -2.50 21.40
CA LEU A 36 -14.90 -1.10 21.42
C LEU A 36 -14.86 -0.53 22.85
N LEU A 37 -14.45 0.74 22.98
CA LEU A 37 -14.46 1.45 24.26
C LEU A 37 -15.92 1.76 24.67
N SER A 38 -16.43 1.07 25.68
CA SER A 38 -17.80 1.22 26.17
C SER A 38 -17.86 2.03 27.46
N CYS A 39 -18.03 3.35 27.33
CA CYS A 39 -18.38 4.21 28.45
C CYS A 39 -19.86 4.05 28.83
N SER A 40 -20.18 4.19 30.11
CA SER A 40 -21.51 3.88 30.65
C SER A 40 -21.84 4.79 31.83
N GLY A 41 -22.95 5.53 31.71
CA GLY A 41 -23.47 6.43 32.72
C GLY A 41 -24.96 6.65 32.53
N THR A 42 -25.61 7.34 33.46
CA THR A 42 -27.07 7.49 33.49
C THR A 42 -27.51 8.83 32.89
N PRO A 43 -28.12 8.87 31.69
CA PRO A 43 -28.70 10.09 31.16
C PRO A 43 -29.99 10.47 31.96
N PRO A 44 -30.25 11.75 32.23
CA PRO A 44 -31.31 12.21 33.13
C PRO A 44 -32.71 12.21 32.48
N PHE A 45 -33.21 11.06 32.06
CA PHE A 45 -34.56 10.89 31.50
C PHE A 45 -35.59 10.43 32.55
N VAL A 46 -35.84 11.25 33.57
CA VAL A 46 -36.84 10.98 34.62
C VAL A 46 -37.71 12.21 34.88
N VAL A 47 -39.01 12.01 35.07
CA VAL A 47 -39.96 13.07 35.47
C VAL A 47 -39.69 13.49 36.94
N ASP A 48 -39.86 14.78 37.26
CA ASP A 48 -39.52 15.42 38.56
C ASP A 48 -38.01 15.43 38.92
N ILE A 49 -37.15 15.68 37.93
CA ILE A 49 -35.75 16.09 38.16
C ILE A 49 -35.66 17.61 38.37
N ARG A 50 -34.84 18.04 39.33
CA ARG A 50 -34.40 19.43 39.52
C ARG A 50 -32.90 19.56 39.33
N CYS A 51 -32.48 20.26 38.28
CA CYS A 51 -31.08 20.54 37.98
C CYS A 51 -30.64 21.92 38.49
N SER A 52 -29.37 22.04 38.86
CA SER A 52 -28.70 23.30 39.15
C SER A 52 -27.27 23.28 38.62
N TYR A 53 -26.69 24.46 38.36
CA TYR A 53 -25.34 24.59 37.84
C TYR A 53 -24.50 25.60 38.63
N LYS A 54 -23.18 25.48 38.50
CA LYS A 54 -22.18 26.38 39.07
C LYS A 54 -21.18 26.76 37.97
N LYS A 55 -20.81 28.03 37.86
CA LYS A 55 -19.66 28.45 37.04
C LYS A 55 -18.41 27.73 37.54
N LEU A 56 -17.56 27.28 36.62
CA LEU A 56 -16.20 26.81 36.86
C LEU A 56 -15.21 27.75 36.16
N TRP A 57 -14.08 28.07 36.79
CA TRP A 57 -13.03 28.86 36.16
C TRP A 57 -11.63 28.54 36.70
N ARG A 58 -10.59 28.99 35.98
CA ARG A 58 -9.18 29.00 36.43
C ARG A 58 -9.05 29.84 37.70
N LYS A 59 -8.55 29.27 38.80
CA LYS A 59 -8.24 30.05 40.01
C LYS A 59 -6.79 30.52 39.95
N GLU A 60 -6.60 31.77 39.52
CA GLU A 60 -5.27 32.37 39.48
C GLU A 60 -4.73 32.63 40.89
N ASP A 61 -3.47 32.24 41.12
CA ASP A 61 -2.74 32.47 42.39
C ASP A 61 -1.32 33.00 42.16
N GLY A 62 -0.96 33.31 40.90
CA GLY A 62 0.36 33.75 40.49
C GLY A 62 1.48 32.69 40.60
N LYS A 63 1.14 31.42 40.87
CA LYS A 63 2.10 30.34 41.17
C LYS A 63 1.84 29.03 40.45
N THR A 64 0.66 28.78 39.88
CA THR A 64 0.37 27.58 39.08
C THR A 64 -0.92 27.73 38.24
N ASP A 65 -1.16 26.80 37.32
CA ASP A 65 -2.47 26.54 36.70
C ASP A 65 -3.19 25.30 37.29
N ASN A 66 -2.59 24.61 38.26
CA ASN A 66 -3.14 23.43 38.96
C ASN A 66 -4.35 23.73 39.88
N LYS A 67 -5.08 24.84 39.66
CA LYS A 67 -6.17 25.31 40.52
C LYS A 67 -7.36 25.81 39.72
N TYR A 68 -8.54 25.33 40.08
CA TYR A 68 -9.83 25.83 39.61
C TYR A 68 -10.66 26.39 40.78
N ALA A 69 -11.72 27.10 40.45
CA ALA A 69 -12.74 27.57 41.39
C ALA A 69 -14.14 27.23 40.85
N LEU A 70 -15.11 27.20 41.77
CA LEU A 70 -16.53 26.95 41.51
C LEU A 70 -17.38 27.99 42.25
N ASP A 71 -18.54 28.36 41.69
CA ASP A 71 -19.49 29.24 42.38
C ASP A 71 -19.87 28.64 43.76
N SER A 72 -19.92 29.48 44.81
CA SER A 72 -20.33 29.03 46.15
C SER A 72 -21.79 28.59 46.18
N LYS A 73 -22.68 29.41 45.59
CA LYS A 73 -24.12 29.13 45.40
C LYS A 73 -24.36 28.52 44.01
N SER A 74 -25.23 27.52 43.89
CA SER A 74 -25.69 27.06 42.56
C SER A 74 -26.85 27.91 42.03
N LYS A 75 -26.95 27.99 40.71
CA LYS A 75 -28.03 28.64 39.96
C LYS A 75 -29.00 27.55 39.49
N SER A 76 -30.30 27.76 39.63
CA SER A 76 -31.31 26.79 39.18
C SER A 76 -31.31 26.68 37.64
N LEU A 77 -31.53 25.48 37.11
CA LEU A 77 -31.67 25.24 35.67
C LEU A 77 -33.14 24.97 35.35
N THR A 78 -33.88 26.04 35.11
CA THR A 78 -35.33 26.01 34.82
C THR A 78 -35.57 26.37 33.35
N GLY A 79 -35.82 25.36 32.52
CA GLY A 79 -35.94 25.55 31.07
C GLY A 79 -34.59 25.86 30.40
N ALA A 80 -34.65 26.54 29.24
CA ALA A 80 -33.46 26.93 28.50
C ALA A 80 -32.69 28.06 29.20
N VAL A 81 -31.40 27.86 29.44
CA VAL A 81 -30.52 28.85 30.10
C VAL A 81 -29.40 29.25 29.15
N ARG A 82 -29.27 30.55 28.86
CA ARG A 82 -28.14 31.08 28.08
C ARG A 82 -26.86 31.06 28.93
N VAL A 83 -26.03 30.05 28.71
CA VAL A 83 -24.67 29.97 29.29
C VAL A 83 -23.82 31.14 28.78
N LYS A 84 -23.05 31.76 29.68
CA LYS A 84 -22.11 32.86 29.39
C LYS A 84 -20.68 32.58 29.90
N ASP A 85 -20.44 31.35 30.34
CA ASP A 85 -19.23 30.90 31.02
C ASP A 85 -18.58 29.76 30.21
N ASP A 86 -17.25 29.69 30.20
CA ASP A 86 -16.50 28.66 29.45
C ASP A 86 -16.75 27.24 29.99
N PHE A 87 -16.99 27.10 31.30
CA PHE A 87 -17.10 25.81 31.97
C PHE A 87 -18.19 25.85 33.05
N LEU A 88 -19.05 24.83 33.09
CA LEU A 88 -20.06 24.63 34.13
C LEU A 88 -19.89 23.28 34.83
N TYR A 89 -20.12 23.25 36.15
CA TYR A 89 -20.50 22.03 36.87
C TYR A 89 -22.03 21.97 36.95
N VAL A 90 -22.63 20.84 36.59
CA VAL A 90 -24.08 20.59 36.65
C VAL A 90 -24.37 19.44 37.62
N GLU A 91 -25.36 19.62 38.48
CA GLU A 91 -25.85 18.59 39.41
C GLU A 91 -27.38 18.57 39.40
N CYS A 92 -27.96 17.37 39.26
CA CYS A 92 -29.41 17.17 39.22
C CYS A 92 -29.89 16.19 40.30
N THR A 93 -31.02 16.52 40.91
CA THR A 93 -31.63 15.78 42.01
C THR A 93 -33.05 15.32 41.67
N LEU A 94 -33.39 14.10 42.09
CA LEU A 94 -34.75 13.56 42.09
C LEU A 94 -35.40 13.82 43.47
N LYS A 95 -36.64 14.33 43.47
CA LYS A 95 -37.45 14.59 44.68
C LYS A 95 -36.70 15.34 45.80
N LYS A 96 -35.82 16.28 45.43
CA LYS A 96 -34.91 17.06 46.32
C LYS A 96 -33.97 16.25 47.24
N LYS A 97 -33.89 14.92 47.13
CA LYS A 97 -33.14 14.07 48.10
C LYS A 97 -32.05 13.18 47.48
N LYS A 98 -32.24 12.68 46.27
CA LYS A 98 -31.26 11.78 45.61
C LYS A 98 -30.61 12.50 44.44
N ILE A 99 -29.28 12.65 44.46
CA ILE A 99 -28.52 13.11 43.29
C ILE A 99 -28.52 11.99 42.26
N VAL A 100 -28.91 12.31 41.01
CA VAL A 100 -29.09 11.33 39.92
C VAL A 100 -28.18 11.59 38.72
N TYR A 101 -27.68 12.81 38.56
CA TYR A 101 -26.75 13.18 37.49
C TYR A 101 -25.78 14.26 37.98
N ARG A 102 -24.53 14.15 37.54
CA ARG A 102 -23.43 15.10 37.76
C ARG A 102 -22.56 15.12 36.53
N ASP A 103 -22.18 16.30 36.05
CA ASP A 103 -21.28 16.43 34.90
C ASP A 103 -20.54 17.77 34.92
N TYR A 104 -19.45 17.84 34.17
CA TYR A 104 -18.67 19.04 33.93
C TYR A 104 -18.72 19.33 32.42
N LEU A 105 -19.44 20.38 32.06
CA LEU A 105 -19.76 20.72 30.67
C LEU A 105 -18.92 21.93 30.22
N PRO A 106 -18.08 21.79 29.18
CA PRO A 106 -17.36 22.88 28.57
C PRO A 106 -18.21 23.53 27.48
N PHE A 107 -17.91 24.80 27.21
CA PHE A 107 -18.53 25.63 26.19
C PHE A 107 -17.47 26.54 25.57
N ILE A 108 -17.72 27.03 24.36
CA ILE A 108 -16.90 28.06 23.72
C ILE A 108 -17.70 29.35 23.69
N GLN A 109 -17.28 30.32 24.52
CA GLN A 109 -17.90 31.65 24.60
C GLN A 109 -17.13 32.64 23.72
N ILE A 110 -17.82 33.43 22.90
CA ILE A 110 -17.17 34.52 22.14
C ILE A 110 -16.75 35.62 23.13
N LYS A 111 -15.43 35.79 23.31
CA LYS A 111 -14.83 36.75 24.25
C LYS A 111 -14.57 38.10 23.55
N PRO A 112 -15.28 39.20 23.89
CA PRO A 112 -15.18 40.47 23.13
C PRO A 112 -13.78 41.10 23.13
N THR A 113 -12.99 40.89 24.18
CA THR A 113 -11.59 41.34 24.26
C THR A 113 -10.68 40.60 23.27
N ILE A 114 -10.95 39.31 23.03
CA ILE A 114 -10.21 38.48 22.08
C ILE A 114 -10.61 38.84 20.65
N GLU A 115 -11.91 38.99 20.37
CA GLU A 115 -12.39 39.47 19.06
C GLU A 115 -11.79 40.85 18.73
N LYS A 116 -11.74 41.79 19.70
CA LYS A 116 -11.13 43.12 19.49
C LYS A 116 -9.62 43.04 19.19
N ARG A 117 -8.87 42.11 19.81
CA ARG A 117 -7.47 41.85 19.44
C ARG A 117 -7.37 41.29 18.02
N CYS A 118 -8.11 40.23 17.75
CA CYS A 118 -8.06 39.49 16.50
C CYS A 118 -8.42 40.37 15.30
N ASN A 119 -9.48 41.18 15.41
CA ASN A 119 -9.92 42.06 14.34
C ASN A 119 -8.90 43.18 14.08
N LYS A 120 -8.40 43.87 15.13
CA LYS A 120 -7.34 44.88 14.97
C LYS A 120 -6.09 44.32 14.27
N ASN A 121 -5.67 43.12 14.65
CA ASN A 121 -4.44 42.52 14.11
C ASN A 121 -4.67 41.94 12.70
N TYR A 122 -5.91 41.56 12.35
CA TYR A 122 -6.31 41.29 10.97
C TYR A 122 -6.32 42.56 10.10
N GLU A 123 -6.90 43.66 10.60
CA GLU A 123 -6.90 44.98 9.93
C GLU A 123 -5.47 45.49 9.68
N ASN A 124 -4.54 45.28 10.61
CA ASN A 124 -3.12 45.57 10.39
C ASN A 124 -2.55 44.76 9.23
N TRP A 125 -2.72 43.43 9.29
CA TRP A 125 -2.23 42.50 8.27
C TRP A 125 -2.76 42.84 6.86
N VAL A 126 -4.04 43.17 6.70
CA VAL A 126 -4.61 43.56 5.39
C VAL A 126 -3.92 44.81 4.83
N ARG A 127 -3.65 45.82 5.67
CA ARG A 127 -2.93 47.04 5.23
C ARG A 127 -1.47 46.77 4.87
N GLU A 128 -0.85 45.79 5.50
CA GLU A 128 0.56 45.41 5.28
C GLU A 128 0.73 44.53 4.02
N THR A 129 -0.20 43.62 3.72
CA THR A 129 -0.12 42.68 2.57
C THR A 129 -0.70 43.21 1.25
N LYS A 130 -1.40 44.35 1.25
CA LYS A 130 -1.94 45.02 0.05
C LYS A 130 -2.77 44.12 -0.88
N ASP A 131 -3.54 43.19 -0.31
CA ASP A 131 -4.41 42.23 -1.02
C ASP A 131 -3.73 41.27 -2.02
N VAL A 132 -2.39 41.19 -2.04
CA VAL A 132 -1.63 40.30 -2.95
C VAL A 132 -1.89 38.83 -2.63
N ILE A 133 -2.08 38.50 -1.35
CA ILE A 133 -2.41 37.18 -0.83
C ILE A 133 -3.59 37.35 0.12
N ARG A 134 -4.67 36.62 -0.13
CA ARG A 134 -5.97 36.83 0.55
C ARG A 134 -6.33 35.68 1.50
N GLU A 135 -5.65 34.56 1.36
CA GLU A 135 -5.85 33.37 2.17
C GLU A 135 -5.15 33.49 3.53
N ARG A 136 -5.84 33.05 4.59
CA ARG A 136 -5.28 32.94 5.95
C ARG A 136 -5.63 31.59 6.52
N LEU A 137 -4.73 30.63 6.31
CA LEU A 137 -4.89 29.24 6.70
C LEU A 137 -4.95 29.11 8.23
N SER A 138 -6.08 28.64 8.74
CA SER A 138 -6.16 28.14 10.12
C SER A 138 -5.29 26.89 10.28
N VAL A 139 -4.93 26.58 11.53
CA VAL A 139 -4.20 25.34 11.86
C VAL A 139 -4.92 24.58 12.96
N THR A 140 -5.32 23.35 12.65
CA THR A 140 -5.88 22.40 13.61
C THR A 140 -4.83 21.33 13.88
N ILE A 141 -4.27 21.26 15.08
CA ILE A 141 -3.28 20.24 15.49
C ILE A 141 -3.90 19.31 16.52
N VAL A 142 -3.91 18.03 16.21
CA VAL A 142 -4.48 16.96 17.03
C VAL A 142 -3.41 15.90 17.30
N GLY A 143 -3.01 15.76 18.55
CA GLY A 143 -2.01 14.78 18.99
C GLY A 143 -2.61 13.55 19.65
N LEU A 144 -1.94 12.41 19.48
CA LEU A 144 -2.17 11.16 20.21
C LEU A 144 -0.82 10.61 20.70
N ASP A 145 -0.68 10.45 22.00
CA ASP A 145 0.54 10.05 22.71
C ASP A 145 0.98 8.59 22.41
N SER A 146 2.29 8.33 22.33
CA SER A 146 2.87 6.97 22.32
C SER A 146 2.51 6.06 21.12
N VAL A 147 2.08 6.61 19.97
CA VAL A 147 1.63 5.84 18.80
C VAL A 147 2.57 6.04 17.61
N SER A 148 3.31 5.00 17.26
CA SER A 148 4.15 4.95 16.07
C SER A 148 3.35 4.87 14.77
N ARG A 149 4.00 5.14 13.63
CA ARG A 149 3.42 4.94 12.29
C ARG A 149 2.93 3.50 12.10
N LEU A 150 3.72 2.50 12.49
CA LEU A 150 3.31 1.08 12.38
C LEU A 150 2.23 0.69 13.40
N ASN A 151 2.22 1.26 14.61
CA ASN A 151 1.14 1.04 15.57
C ASN A 151 -0.19 1.61 15.07
N MET A 152 -0.16 2.81 14.48
CA MET A 152 -1.33 3.39 13.82
C MET A 152 -1.85 2.46 12.70
N LEU A 153 -0.97 1.94 11.84
CA LEU A 153 -1.34 0.96 10.81
C LEU A 153 -1.91 -0.36 11.36
N ARG A 154 -1.51 -0.78 12.57
CA ARG A 154 -2.07 -1.97 13.27
C ARG A 154 -3.42 -1.73 13.96
N HIS A 155 -3.70 -0.50 14.39
CA HIS A 155 -4.76 -0.21 15.36
C HIS A 155 -5.79 0.84 14.92
N LEU A 156 -5.40 1.90 14.19
CA LEU A 156 -6.28 2.97 13.73
C LEU A 156 -6.68 2.74 12.26
N THR A 157 -7.19 1.55 11.97
CA THR A 157 -7.38 1.06 10.60
C THR A 157 -8.51 1.78 9.87
N LYS A 158 -9.62 2.12 10.54
CA LYS A 158 -10.71 2.92 9.95
C LYS A 158 -10.25 4.35 9.69
N THR A 159 -9.56 4.95 10.65
CA THR A 159 -9.01 6.31 10.58
C THR A 159 -8.03 6.44 9.41
N TYR A 160 -7.07 5.52 9.31
CA TYR A 160 -6.11 5.50 8.20
C TYR A 160 -6.78 5.23 6.84
N THR A 161 -7.73 4.28 6.78
CA THR A 161 -8.47 3.99 5.53
C THR A 161 -9.28 5.21 5.07
N TYR A 162 -9.90 5.95 5.99
CA TYR A 162 -10.61 7.18 5.69
C TYR A 162 -9.66 8.28 5.20
N PHE A 163 -8.52 8.48 5.87
CA PHE A 163 -7.49 9.43 5.46
C PHE A 163 -6.94 9.13 4.05
N ARG A 164 -6.68 7.86 3.71
CA ARG A 164 -6.16 7.44 2.41
C ARG A 164 -7.11 7.66 1.22
N ALA A 165 -8.33 8.15 1.45
CA ALA A 165 -9.27 8.57 0.40
C ALA A 165 -9.11 10.03 -0.05
N PHE A 166 -8.27 10.84 0.62
CA PHE A 166 -8.06 12.26 0.27
C PHE A 166 -6.75 12.48 -0.49
N ASP A 167 -6.84 13.02 -1.72
CA ASP A 167 -5.65 13.39 -2.51
C ASP A 167 -4.83 14.52 -1.86
N SER A 168 -5.42 15.33 -0.97
CA SER A 168 -4.73 16.37 -0.19
C SER A 168 -4.14 15.88 1.14
N LEU A 169 -4.11 14.56 1.39
CA LEU A 169 -3.40 13.96 2.52
C LEU A 169 -1.90 13.79 2.24
N ILE A 170 -1.09 14.12 3.23
CA ILE A 170 0.33 13.84 3.33
C ILE A 170 0.57 12.92 4.53
N ASP A 171 1.33 11.85 4.31
CA ASP A 171 1.85 10.91 5.31
C ASP A 171 3.38 11.11 5.32
N LEU A 172 3.96 11.64 6.40
CA LEU A 172 5.41 11.84 6.46
C LEU A 172 6.10 10.52 6.84
N TYR A 173 6.43 9.73 5.82
CA TYR A 173 7.09 8.43 5.97
C TYR A 173 8.41 8.54 6.75
N GLY A 174 9.14 9.64 6.55
CA GLY A 174 10.43 9.95 7.19
C GLY A 174 10.37 10.79 8.46
N TYR A 175 9.22 10.91 9.14
CA TYR A 175 9.11 11.72 10.35
C TYR A 175 9.73 11.03 11.57
N ASN A 176 10.87 11.55 12.04
CA ASN A 176 11.68 11.02 13.11
C ASN A 176 11.66 11.95 14.33
N LYS A 177 11.55 11.37 15.53
CA LYS A 177 11.59 12.11 16.80
C LYS A 177 12.99 12.63 17.14
N VAL A 178 13.10 13.62 18.02
CA VAL A 178 14.38 14.21 18.48
C VAL A 178 14.64 14.07 19.99
N GLY A 179 13.68 13.52 20.73
CA GLY A 179 13.76 13.37 22.18
C GLY A 179 13.11 12.10 22.73
N ASP A 180 13.33 11.84 24.01
CA ASP A 180 12.89 10.61 24.68
C ASP A 180 11.36 10.51 24.83
N ASN A 181 10.76 11.42 25.61
CA ASN A 181 9.32 11.48 25.89
C ASN A 181 8.63 12.68 25.20
N THR A 182 7.37 12.93 25.53
CA THR A 182 6.54 14.01 24.96
C THR A 182 7.19 15.39 25.02
N PHE A 183 7.71 15.80 26.19
CA PHE A 183 8.20 17.17 26.37
C PHE A 183 9.35 17.55 25.41
N PRO A 184 10.42 16.73 25.24
CA PRO A 184 11.48 17.02 24.26
C PRO A 184 11.15 16.77 22.79
N ASN A 185 9.93 16.35 22.43
CA ASN A 185 9.46 16.34 21.05
C ASN A 185 8.47 17.47 20.76
N ILE A 186 7.56 17.75 21.71
CA ILE A 186 6.57 18.84 21.62
C ILE A 186 7.19 20.23 21.80
N VAL A 187 8.26 20.39 22.59
CA VAL A 187 8.95 21.69 22.69
C VAL A 187 9.57 22.11 21.34
N PRO A 188 10.44 21.30 20.69
CA PRO A 188 10.89 21.57 19.32
C PRO A 188 9.78 21.91 18.32
N LEU A 189 8.68 21.15 18.30
CA LEU A 189 7.54 21.37 17.39
C LEU A 189 6.89 22.76 17.58
N LEU A 190 6.92 23.28 18.80
CA LEU A 190 6.25 24.53 19.18
C LEU A 190 7.20 25.71 19.39
N THR A 191 8.52 25.53 19.36
CA THR A 191 9.50 26.63 19.60
C THR A 191 10.66 26.70 18.60
N GLY A 192 10.92 25.64 17.82
CA GLY A 192 12.15 25.53 17.01
C GLY A 192 13.42 25.22 17.83
N HIS A 193 13.28 25.07 19.15
CA HIS A 193 14.38 24.91 20.09
C HIS A 193 14.35 23.56 20.81
N PHE A 194 15.53 23.05 21.16
CA PHE A 194 15.67 21.96 22.12
C PHE A 194 15.18 22.39 23.50
N VAL A 195 14.88 21.41 24.36
CA VAL A 195 14.50 21.70 25.74
C VAL A 195 15.66 22.36 26.47
N GLU A 196 16.86 21.82 26.30
CA GLU A 196 18.13 22.26 26.87
C GLU A 196 18.44 23.74 26.60
N GLU A 197 17.99 24.28 25.46
CA GLU A 197 18.16 25.70 25.07
C GLU A 197 17.22 26.66 25.81
N CYS A 198 16.13 26.17 26.40
CA CYS A 198 15.08 27.02 26.96
C CYS A 198 14.60 26.64 28.38
N TRP A 199 14.69 25.38 28.80
CA TRP A 199 14.26 24.86 30.10
C TRP A 199 15.29 23.88 30.68
N ASN A 200 15.37 23.77 32.00
CA ASN A 200 16.10 22.69 32.67
C ASN A 200 15.53 22.41 34.07
N GLU A 201 16.02 21.36 34.72
CA GLU A 201 15.51 20.89 36.02
C GLU A 201 15.59 21.96 37.14
N THR A 202 16.49 22.95 37.07
CA THR A 202 16.51 24.07 38.06
C THR A 202 15.33 25.03 37.86
N LEU A 203 14.76 25.07 36.66
CA LEU A 203 13.59 25.87 36.28
C LEU A 203 12.27 25.10 36.50
N ARG A 204 12.32 23.88 37.05
CA ARG A 204 11.17 23.01 37.36
C ARG A 204 10.05 23.69 38.14
N GLN A 205 10.40 24.50 39.14
CA GLN A 205 9.44 25.24 39.98
C GLN A 205 9.17 26.67 39.50
N LYS A 206 9.57 27.01 38.26
CA LYS A 206 9.26 28.29 37.61
C LYS A 206 8.16 28.11 36.56
N SER A 207 7.48 29.21 36.24
CA SER A 207 6.46 29.20 35.20
C SER A 207 7.05 29.01 33.82
N LEU A 208 6.38 28.24 32.96
CA LEU A 208 6.69 28.11 31.55
C LEU A 208 6.19 29.30 30.69
N ASN A 209 5.60 30.35 31.30
CA ASN A 209 5.12 31.51 30.54
C ASN A 209 6.19 32.25 29.72
N TYR A 210 7.48 32.07 29.98
CA TYR A 210 8.56 32.67 29.18
C TYR A 210 8.78 31.95 27.83
N LEU A 211 8.41 30.66 27.70
CA LEU A 211 8.62 29.90 26.46
C LEU A 211 7.89 30.54 25.28
N LYS A 212 8.59 30.78 24.16
CA LYS A 212 8.02 31.33 22.92
C LYS A 212 7.30 30.24 22.12
N LEU A 213 6.25 29.67 22.70
CA LEU A 213 5.41 28.65 22.06
C LEU A 213 4.61 29.30 20.92
N ILE A 214 4.66 28.70 19.73
CA ILE A 214 4.20 29.24 18.43
C ILE A 214 2.75 29.76 18.45
N TRP A 215 1.88 29.21 19.29
CA TRP A 215 0.51 29.72 19.48
C TRP A 215 0.47 31.18 19.95
N LYS A 216 1.52 31.69 20.61
CA LYS A 216 1.65 33.12 20.94
C LYS A 216 1.79 33.99 19.69
N GLU A 217 2.51 33.51 18.68
CA GLU A 217 2.72 34.22 17.42
C GLU A 217 1.46 34.20 16.57
N PHE A 218 0.74 33.07 16.53
CA PHE A 218 -0.63 33.01 15.98
C PHE A 218 -1.58 33.98 16.71
N SER A 219 -1.56 34.01 18.05
CA SER A 219 -2.36 34.94 18.87
C SER A 219 -2.05 36.42 18.55
N GLN A 220 -0.76 36.76 18.42
CA GLN A 220 -0.27 38.08 18.03
C GLN A 220 -0.67 38.46 16.60
N ASN A 221 -0.67 37.52 15.66
CA ASN A 221 -1.12 37.74 14.29
C ASN A 221 -2.66 37.75 14.13
N GLY A 222 -3.41 37.65 15.23
CA GLY A 222 -4.87 37.81 15.24
C GLY A 222 -5.66 36.50 15.06
N TYR A 223 -5.01 35.34 15.09
CA TYR A 223 -5.71 34.05 15.20
C TYR A 223 -6.31 33.89 16.60
N ARG A 224 -7.37 33.08 16.68
CA ARG A 224 -8.00 32.66 17.95
C ARG A 224 -7.35 31.36 18.41
N THR A 225 -6.90 31.30 19.66
CA THR A 225 -6.02 30.22 20.14
C THR A 225 -6.68 29.28 21.14
N LEU A 226 -6.59 27.97 20.89
CA LEU A 226 -7.09 26.92 21.78
C LEU A 226 -5.96 25.97 22.19
N PHE A 227 -5.92 25.60 23.47
CA PHE A 227 -5.07 24.52 23.97
C PHE A 227 -5.83 23.60 24.96
N GLY A 228 -5.72 22.28 24.80
CA GLY A 228 -6.30 21.30 25.72
C GLY A 228 -5.56 19.96 25.78
N GLU A 229 -5.59 19.34 26.96
CA GLU A 229 -5.00 18.02 27.24
C GLU A 229 -5.98 17.20 28.10
N ASP A 230 -6.13 15.91 27.83
CA ASP A 230 -7.07 15.01 28.53
C ASP A 230 -6.59 14.58 29.93
N ALA A 231 -5.28 14.48 30.14
CA ALA A 231 -4.66 13.83 31.29
C ALA A 231 -3.90 14.82 32.20
N PRO A 232 -4.57 15.70 32.96
CA PRO A 232 -3.96 16.87 33.60
C PRO A 232 -2.86 16.56 34.63
N LYS A 233 -2.76 15.32 35.14
CA LYS A 233 -1.66 14.84 36.01
C LYS A 233 -0.34 14.57 35.28
N ILE A 234 -0.40 14.15 34.02
CA ILE A 234 0.76 13.80 33.17
C ILE A 234 0.94 14.75 31.96
N ALA A 235 0.01 15.69 31.78
CA ALA A 235 0.05 16.81 30.84
C ALA A 235 1.45 17.41 30.60
N THR A 236 1.78 17.61 29.33
CA THR A 236 3.11 17.92 28.76
C THR A 236 3.85 19.05 29.49
N PHE A 237 3.13 20.12 29.82
CA PHE A 237 3.68 21.34 30.41
C PHE A 237 3.60 21.37 31.95
N ASN A 238 3.06 20.32 32.55
CA ASN A 238 2.72 20.25 33.98
C ASN A 238 3.33 19.04 34.70
N TYR A 239 3.55 17.91 34.01
CA TYR A 239 4.21 16.76 34.61
C TYR A 239 5.62 17.16 35.05
N MET A 240 5.86 17.07 36.36
CA MET A 240 7.12 17.46 37.00
C MET A 240 7.55 18.91 36.70
N LYS A 241 6.62 19.82 36.35
CA LYS A 241 6.90 21.19 35.86
C LYS A 241 5.87 22.21 36.41
N GLY A 242 6.26 23.47 36.57
CA GLY A 242 5.44 24.52 37.20
C GLY A 242 4.16 24.95 36.45
N GLY A 243 4.00 24.57 35.18
CA GLY A 243 2.90 25.02 34.33
C GLY A 243 2.95 26.49 33.97
N PHE A 244 1.82 27.03 33.51
CA PHE A 244 1.65 28.42 33.11
C PHE A 244 0.95 29.22 34.21
N TYR A 245 1.55 30.29 34.73
CA TYR A 245 0.97 31.10 35.82
C TYR A 245 -0.09 32.10 35.29
N LYS A 246 0.04 32.53 34.03
CA LYS A 246 -0.98 33.18 33.20
C LYS A 246 -1.47 32.19 32.14
N GLN A 247 -2.74 32.28 31.73
CA GLN A 247 -3.31 31.39 30.71
C GLN A 247 -2.49 31.42 29.38
N PRO A 248 -2.17 30.26 28.77
CA PRO A 248 -1.27 30.21 27.61
C PRO A 248 -1.93 30.58 26.26
N THR A 249 -3.25 30.45 26.17
CA THR A 249 -4.09 30.59 24.96
C THR A 249 -5.42 31.27 25.31
N ASP A 250 -6.22 31.66 24.32
CA ASP A 250 -7.53 32.32 24.51
C ASP A 250 -8.58 31.38 25.13
N TYR A 251 -8.52 30.10 24.76
CA TYR A 251 -9.31 29.00 25.29
C TYR A 251 -8.36 27.93 25.83
N TYR A 252 -8.53 27.52 27.09
CA TYR A 252 -7.61 26.62 27.78
C TYR A 252 -8.37 25.59 28.62
N LEU A 253 -8.29 24.31 28.27
CA LEU A 253 -9.14 23.26 28.85
C LEU A 253 -8.81 22.88 30.30
N ARG A 254 -7.56 23.15 30.74
CA ARG A 254 -7.01 22.64 32.01
C ARG A 254 -7.91 22.82 33.25
N PRO A 255 -8.64 23.94 33.46
CA PRO A 255 -9.50 24.09 34.64
C PRO A 255 -10.59 23.04 34.76
N ILE A 256 -11.22 22.63 33.64
CA ILE A 256 -12.30 21.63 33.67
C ILE A 256 -11.77 20.20 33.69
N THR A 257 -10.63 19.91 33.04
CA THR A 257 -10.00 18.57 33.17
C THR A 257 -9.44 18.34 34.57
N LEU A 258 -8.85 19.36 35.22
CA LEU A 258 -8.47 19.29 36.65
C LEU A 258 -9.66 19.00 37.57
N ALA A 259 -10.81 19.65 37.34
CA ALA A 259 -12.00 19.40 38.13
C ALA A 259 -12.59 18.01 37.90
N ASN A 260 -12.61 17.54 36.64
CA ASN A 260 -12.98 16.17 36.29
C ASN A 260 -12.07 15.15 36.99
N GLU A 261 -10.75 15.31 36.91
CA GLU A 261 -9.72 14.41 37.47
C GLU A 261 -9.88 14.15 38.99
N VAL A 262 -10.41 15.11 39.75
CA VAL A 262 -10.68 14.96 41.21
C VAL A 262 -12.16 14.72 41.54
N SER A 263 -13.03 14.63 40.53
CA SER A 263 -14.47 14.54 40.73
C SER A 263 -14.96 13.15 41.11
N LEU A 264 -16.13 13.11 41.76
CA LEU A 264 -16.90 11.87 41.92
C LEU A 264 -17.37 11.30 40.57
N VAL A 265 -17.58 12.15 39.55
CA VAL A 265 -17.95 11.69 38.19
C VAL A 265 -16.85 10.79 37.65
N LYS A 266 -15.58 11.22 37.72
CA LYS A 266 -14.44 10.42 37.28
C LYS A 266 -14.21 9.21 38.19
N LYS A 267 -14.33 9.36 39.52
CA LYS A 267 -14.18 8.25 40.47
C LYS A 267 -15.15 7.08 40.22
N TYR A 268 -16.37 7.35 39.73
CA TYR A 268 -17.37 6.33 39.40
C TYR A 268 -17.45 5.99 37.90
N SER A 269 -16.62 6.62 37.06
CA SER A 269 -16.51 6.28 35.63
C SER A 269 -15.59 5.08 35.43
N LYS A 270 -15.77 4.34 34.32
CA LYS A 270 -14.78 3.36 33.85
C LYS A 270 -13.43 4.04 33.53
N ALA A 271 -12.37 3.25 33.44
CA ALA A 271 -11.10 3.70 32.87
C ALA A 271 -11.32 4.33 31.48
N ASN A 272 -10.58 5.39 31.17
CA ASN A 272 -10.64 6.17 29.93
C ASN A 272 -12.00 6.87 29.63
N CYS A 273 -12.94 6.87 30.59
CA CYS A 273 -14.26 7.50 30.48
C CYS A 273 -14.49 8.66 31.47
N ILE A 274 -15.40 9.56 31.10
CA ILE A 274 -16.09 10.50 31.99
C ILE A 274 -17.59 10.36 31.71
N ASN A 275 -18.35 9.82 32.67
CA ASN A 275 -19.78 9.56 32.53
C ASN A 275 -20.09 8.65 31.31
N THR A 276 -20.93 9.10 30.38
CA THR A 276 -21.32 8.35 29.17
C THR A 276 -20.33 8.42 28.00
N ARG A 277 -19.30 9.28 28.09
CA ARG A 277 -18.35 9.58 26.99
C ARG A 277 -16.90 9.24 27.36
N SER A 278 -16.02 9.12 26.37
CA SER A 278 -14.58 8.92 26.63
C SER A 278 -13.85 10.23 26.99
N GLU A 279 -12.68 10.13 27.63
CA GLU A 279 -11.82 11.29 27.90
C GLU A 279 -11.28 11.92 26.61
N THR A 280 -10.93 11.11 25.61
CA THR A 280 -10.50 11.54 24.28
C THR A 280 -11.62 12.28 23.53
N GLU A 281 -12.84 11.71 23.52
CA GLU A 281 -14.03 12.30 22.90
C GLU A 281 -14.43 13.63 23.56
N PHE A 282 -14.24 13.78 24.86
CA PHE A 282 -14.48 15.04 25.57
C PHE A 282 -13.58 16.19 25.07
N VAL A 283 -12.31 15.91 24.75
CA VAL A 283 -11.39 16.91 24.18
C VAL A 283 -11.70 17.17 22.70
N LEU A 284 -11.96 16.12 21.92
CA LEU A 284 -12.29 16.23 20.49
C LEU A 284 -13.63 16.95 20.24
N GLN A 285 -14.63 16.76 21.10
CA GLN A 285 -15.88 17.51 21.04
C GLN A 285 -15.65 19.00 21.35
N TRP A 286 -14.87 19.34 22.37
CA TRP A 286 -14.59 20.76 22.69
C TRP A 286 -13.80 21.47 21.58
N LEU A 287 -12.91 20.76 20.89
CA LEU A 287 -12.29 21.24 19.65
C LEU A 287 -13.34 21.44 18.53
N THR A 288 -14.24 20.49 18.35
CA THR A 288 -15.34 20.58 17.37
C THR A 288 -16.24 21.79 17.64
N ASP A 289 -16.58 22.05 18.91
CA ASP A 289 -17.37 23.22 19.33
C ASP A 289 -16.62 24.54 19.02
N PHE A 290 -15.30 24.57 19.22
CA PHE A 290 -14.47 25.73 18.91
C PHE A 290 -14.39 26.02 17.41
N LEU A 291 -14.23 24.98 16.59
CA LEU A 291 -14.22 25.09 15.14
C LEU A 291 -15.59 25.54 14.60
N ASN A 292 -16.70 25.07 15.18
CA ASN A 292 -18.04 25.56 14.85
C ASN A 292 -18.22 27.06 15.17
N VAL A 293 -17.87 27.51 16.39
CA VAL A 293 -18.06 28.92 16.81
C VAL A 293 -17.19 29.90 15.99
N PHE A 294 -16.11 29.41 15.39
CA PHE A 294 -15.17 30.23 14.62
C PHE A 294 -14.95 29.77 13.17
N GLU A 295 -15.90 29.03 12.58
CA GLU A 295 -15.83 28.43 11.23
C GLU A 295 -15.26 29.38 10.17
N ASN A 296 -15.74 30.62 10.15
CA ASN A 296 -15.38 31.65 9.17
C ASN A 296 -14.33 32.64 9.68
N LYS A 297 -13.45 32.23 10.62
CA LYS A 297 -12.42 33.10 11.23
C LYS A 297 -11.10 32.35 11.44
N PRO A 298 -9.93 33.01 11.30
CA PRO A 298 -8.64 32.35 11.51
C PRO A 298 -8.45 31.82 12.95
N THR A 299 -8.11 30.54 13.05
CA THR A 299 -7.90 29.79 14.30
C THR A 299 -6.53 29.09 14.33
N PHE A 300 -5.98 28.93 15.54
CA PHE A 300 -4.92 27.98 15.84
C PHE A 300 -5.37 27.14 17.04
N SER A 301 -5.45 25.83 16.89
CA SER A 301 -5.87 24.94 17.98
C SER A 301 -4.89 23.79 18.12
N TYR A 302 -4.45 23.54 19.35
CA TYR A 302 -3.63 22.39 19.71
C TYR A 302 -4.36 21.56 20.77
N VAL A 303 -4.66 20.30 20.48
CA VAL A 303 -5.15 19.34 21.47
C VAL A 303 -4.24 18.12 21.50
N PHE A 304 -3.97 17.58 22.68
CA PHE A 304 -3.13 16.40 22.86
C PHE A 304 -3.80 15.40 23.80
N ASN A 305 -4.06 14.19 23.31
CA ASN A 305 -4.69 13.13 24.11
C ASN A 305 -3.64 12.10 24.51
N SER A 306 -3.37 11.99 25.81
CA SER A 306 -2.42 11.04 26.38
C SER A 306 -3.07 9.82 27.02
N ARG A 307 -4.21 9.99 27.69
CA ARG A 307 -4.69 8.99 28.66
C ARG A 307 -4.99 7.62 28.07
N LEU A 308 -5.45 7.58 26.82
CA LEU A 308 -5.88 6.35 26.18
C LEU A 308 -4.69 5.42 25.88
N THR A 309 -3.57 5.99 25.42
CA THR A 309 -2.46 5.27 24.75
C THR A 309 -1.11 5.31 25.47
N HIS A 310 -0.86 6.28 26.35
CA HIS A 310 0.39 6.42 27.11
C HIS A 310 0.78 5.09 27.79
N ASP A 311 1.95 4.55 27.43
CA ASP A 311 2.50 3.23 27.83
C ASP A 311 1.70 1.96 27.44
N TYR A 312 0.57 2.08 26.71
CA TYR A 312 -0.30 0.96 26.36
C TYR A 312 -0.34 0.64 24.86
N LEU A 313 0.67 -0.11 24.38
CA LEU A 313 0.84 -0.60 23.00
C LEU A 313 -0.48 -0.91 22.25
N ASN A 314 -1.40 -1.63 22.89
CA ASN A 314 -2.62 -2.14 22.25
C ASN A 314 -3.86 -1.25 22.43
N HIS A 315 -3.81 -0.23 23.29
CA HIS A 315 -4.97 0.65 23.54
C HIS A 315 -5.26 1.61 22.39
N ALA A 316 -4.32 1.81 21.47
CA ALA A 316 -4.55 2.59 20.24
C ALA A 316 -5.78 2.10 19.46
N GLY A 317 -6.13 0.82 19.52
CA GLY A 317 -7.33 0.29 18.87
C GLY A 317 -8.66 0.76 19.48
N TYR A 318 -8.67 1.24 20.72
CA TYR A 318 -9.84 1.93 21.28
C TYR A 318 -10.05 3.32 20.67
N ALA A 319 -9.00 3.92 20.10
CA ALA A 319 -9.01 5.28 19.58
C ALA A 319 -9.63 5.36 18.17
N ASP A 320 -9.52 4.29 17.37
CA ASP A 320 -9.86 4.30 15.95
C ASP A 320 -11.29 4.78 15.65
N GLU A 321 -12.29 4.26 16.37
CA GLU A 321 -13.69 4.63 16.20
C GLU A 321 -13.96 6.10 16.60
N LEU A 322 -13.18 6.65 17.54
CA LEU A 322 -13.31 8.01 18.05
C LEU A 322 -12.70 9.03 17.08
N TYR A 323 -11.47 8.75 16.62
CA TYR A 323 -10.77 9.60 15.65
C TYR A 323 -11.42 9.54 14.27
N TYR A 324 -11.84 8.36 13.79
CA TYR A 324 -12.62 8.24 12.56
C TYR A 324 -13.88 9.12 12.59
N LYS A 325 -14.65 9.11 13.68
CA LYS A 325 -15.83 9.98 13.83
C LYS A 325 -15.48 11.46 13.85
N PHE A 326 -14.46 11.85 14.62
CA PHE A 326 -14.01 13.23 14.67
C PHE A 326 -13.58 13.75 13.28
N PHE A 327 -12.74 13.00 12.57
CA PHE A 327 -12.26 13.40 11.24
C PHE A 327 -13.35 13.36 10.18
N LYS A 328 -14.29 12.41 10.26
CA LYS A 328 -15.47 12.44 9.40
C LYS A 328 -16.29 13.70 9.64
N ASN A 329 -16.63 14.01 10.89
CA ASN A 329 -17.35 15.24 11.23
C ASN A 329 -16.57 16.51 10.82
N TYR A 330 -15.24 16.49 10.87
CA TYR A 330 -14.37 17.61 10.48
C TYR A 330 -14.45 17.92 8.98
N ASN A 331 -14.58 16.90 8.13
CA ASN A 331 -14.66 17.03 6.68
C ASN A 331 -16.10 17.11 6.14
N ASP A 332 -17.06 16.47 6.81
CA ASP A 332 -18.50 16.67 6.58
C ASP A 332 -18.91 18.14 6.95
N SER A 333 -18.10 18.80 7.81
CA SER A 333 -18.15 20.25 8.10
C SER A 333 -17.19 21.03 7.19
N LYS A 334 -17.40 22.35 7.03
CA LYS A 334 -16.57 23.20 6.17
C LYS A 334 -15.17 23.54 6.73
N PHE A 335 -14.73 22.93 7.83
CA PHE A 335 -13.47 23.29 8.50
C PHE A 335 -12.25 23.06 7.59
N ASN A 336 -12.29 21.99 6.77
CA ASN A 336 -11.26 21.68 5.78
C ASN A 336 -11.15 22.73 4.64
N ASN A 337 -12.10 23.65 4.49
CA ASN A 337 -12.05 24.66 3.42
C ASN A 337 -11.00 25.76 3.65
N ASN A 338 -10.52 25.98 4.87
CA ASN A 338 -9.49 27.01 5.15
C ASN A 338 -8.63 26.66 6.39
N SER A 339 -8.45 25.38 6.69
CA SER A 339 -7.55 24.92 7.74
C SER A 339 -6.63 23.83 7.21
N ILE A 340 -5.34 23.91 7.56
CA ILE A 340 -4.49 22.71 7.56
C ILE A 340 -4.83 21.93 8.83
N LEU A 341 -5.03 20.62 8.69
CA LEU A 341 -5.24 19.69 9.80
C LEU A 341 -3.98 18.83 9.95
N ILE A 342 -3.37 18.85 11.12
CA ILE A 342 -2.24 18.00 11.50
C ILE A 342 -2.75 16.95 12.49
N PHE A 343 -2.59 15.67 12.16
CA PHE A 343 -2.82 14.55 13.08
C PHE A 343 -1.52 13.80 13.28
N PHE A 344 -1.00 13.76 14.51
CA PHE A 344 0.35 13.27 14.77
C PHE A 344 0.52 12.58 16.13
N SER A 345 1.67 11.93 16.30
CA SER A 345 2.19 11.48 17.59
C SER A 345 3.57 12.10 17.88
N ASP A 346 3.95 12.09 19.14
CA ASP A 346 5.20 12.64 19.68
C ASP A 346 6.35 11.62 19.70
N HIS A 347 6.03 10.35 19.97
CA HIS A 347 6.91 9.19 19.88
C HIS A 347 6.09 7.91 19.79
N GLY A 348 6.72 6.80 19.39
CA GLY A 348 6.08 5.48 19.56
C GLY A 348 6.11 5.00 21.02
N ILE A 349 5.76 3.74 21.21
CA ILE A 349 5.68 3.12 22.55
C ILE A 349 7.07 2.98 23.20
N ARG A 350 7.27 3.65 24.34
CA ARG A 350 8.58 3.80 25.00
C ARG A 350 9.09 2.55 25.74
N PHE A 351 8.18 1.72 26.24
CA PHE A 351 8.46 0.68 27.23
C PHE A 351 7.80 -0.68 26.89
N GLY A 352 8.16 -1.72 27.65
CA GLY A 352 7.63 -3.07 27.52
C GLY A 352 8.28 -3.89 26.40
N LYS A 353 7.90 -5.18 26.30
CA LYS A 353 8.61 -6.20 25.51
C LYS A 353 8.82 -5.90 24.01
N ILE A 354 8.09 -4.94 23.46
CA ILE A 354 8.31 -4.50 22.07
C ILE A 354 9.69 -3.85 21.92
N ARG A 355 10.22 -3.21 22.96
CA ARG A 355 11.55 -2.58 23.00
C ARG A 355 12.72 -3.56 22.98
N ASP A 356 12.45 -4.83 23.28
CA ASP A 356 13.42 -5.93 23.17
C ASP A 356 13.64 -6.32 21.69
N THR A 357 12.75 -5.89 20.78
CA THR A 357 12.79 -6.21 19.35
C THR A 357 13.45 -5.11 18.52
N TYR A 358 14.08 -5.48 17.41
CA TYR A 358 14.67 -4.54 16.45
C TYR A 358 13.62 -3.56 15.90
N VAL A 359 12.48 -4.08 15.41
CA VAL A 359 11.41 -3.24 14.85
C VAL A 359 10.85 -2.30 15.91
N GLY A 360 10.65 -2.75 17.15
CA GLY A 360 10.23 -1.89 18.27
C GLY A 360 11.27 -0.89 18.78
N LYS A 361 12.54 -1.00 18.37
CA LYS A 361 13.55 0.05 18.56
C LYS A 361 13.47 1.14 17.49
N VAL A 362 13.21 0.78 16.23
CA VAL A 362 13.03 1.75 15.12
C VAL A 362 11.66 2.41 15.18
N GLU A 363 10.59 1.61 15.30
CA GLU A 363 9.18 2.04 15.35
C GLU A 363 8.93 3.11 16.43
N GLU A 364 9.62 3.02 17.58
CA GLU A 364 9.51 3.99 18.67
C GLU A 364 10.10 5.38 18.36
N ARG A 365 11.01 5.46 17.38
CA ARG A 365 11.59 6.71 16.86
C ARG A 365 10.76 7.33 15.73
N MET A 366 9.84 6.56 15.14
CA MET A 366 8.98 6.93 14.02
C MET A 366 7.50 7.06 14.44
N PRO A 367 7.12 8.11 15.21
CA PRO A 367 5.71 8.48 15.41
C PRO A 367 4.99 8.71 14.08
N PHE A 368 3.66 8.53 14.07
CA PHE A 368 2.89 8.89 12.88
C PHE A 368 2.78 10.41 12.72
N PHE A 369 2.75 10.91 11.48
CA PHE A 369 2.52 12.33 11.21
C PHE A 369 1.79 12.52 9.88
N PHE A 370 0.54 13.00 9.96
CA PHE A 370 -0.31 13.32 8.82
C PHE A 370 -0.62 14.80 8.75
N LEU A 371 -0.64 15.33 7.53
CA LEU A 371 -1.19 16.66 7.23
C LEU A 371 -2.29 16.49 6.18
N LEU A 372 -3.47 17.05 6.43
CA LEU A 372 -4.54 17.21 5.45
C LEU A 372 -4.63 18.70 5.09
N PHE A 373 -4.44 19.01 3.81
CA PHE A 373 -4.51 20.37 3.29
C PHE A 373 -5.90 20.66 2.70
N PRO A 374 -6.35 21.94 2.68
CA PRO A 374 -7.58 22.32 2.00
C PRO A 374 -7.60 21.87 0.53
N PRO A 375 -8.73 21.37 -0.01
CA PRO A 375 -8.78 20.82 -1.37
C PRO A 375 -8.34 21.77 -2.49
N TRP A 376 -8.41 23.09 -2.28
CA TRP A 376 -7.95 24.09 -3.25
C TRP A 376 -6.42 24.35 -3.18
N PHE A 377 -5.74 23.99 -2.09
CA PHE A 377 -4.32 24.33 -1.89
C PHE A 377 -3.41 23.67 -2.94
N PRO A 378 -3.57 22.37 -3.29
CA PRO A 378 -2.84 21.74 -4.40
C PRO A 378 -3.03 22.45 -5.75
N LEU A 379 -4.23 22.99 -6.00
CA LEU A 379 -4.60 23.64 -7.25
C LEU A 379 -4.07 25.08 -7.34
N LYS A 380 -4.09 25.82 -6.23
CA LYS A 380 -3.63 27.22 -6.18
C LYS A 380 -2.11 27.35 -6.03
N TYR A 381 -1.48 26.46 -5.27
CA TYR A 381 -0.04 26.51 -4.95
C TYR A 381 0.71 25.24 -5.39
N PRO A 382 0.70 24.88 -6.69
CA PRO A 382 1.21 23.60 -7.19
C PRO A 382 2.73 23.41 -6.94
N LEU A 383 3.51 24.50 -6.87
CA LEU A 383 4.95 24.41 -6.52
C LEU A 383 5.17 24.05 -5.04
N LEU A 384 4.42 24.66 -4.13
CA LEU A 384 4.45 24.27 -2.71
C LEU A 384 3.97 22.83 -2.55
N TRP A 385 2.90 22.47 -3.28
CA TRP A 385 2.36 21.12 -3.27
C TRP A 385 3.35 20.08 -3.78
N ARG A 386 4.08 20.37 -4.87
CA ARG A 386 5.19 19.53 -5.34
C ARG A 386 6.23 19.33 -4.24
N ASN A 387 6.68 20.40 -3.58
CA ASN A 387 7.68 20.32 -2.52
C ASN A 387 7.17 19.44 -1.37
N ILE A 388 5.94 19.66 -0.88
CA ILE A 388 5.32 18.82 0.16
C ILE A 388 5.23 17.34 -0.27
N GLN A 389 4.85 17.08 -1.54
CA GLN A 389 4.73 15.73 -2.10
C GLN A 389 6.07 14.99 -2.25
N ILE A 390 7.18 15.72 -2.42
CA ILE A 390 8.54 15.16 -2.33
C ILE A 390 8.92 14.93 -0.86
N ASN A 391 8.68 15.93 -0.01
CA ASN A 391 9.06 15.94 1.41
C ASN A 391 8.43 14.81 2.23
N LYS A 392 7.32 14.24 1.79
CA LYS A 392 6.72 13.05 2.42
C LYS A 392 7.66 11.84 2.45
N HIS A 393 8.63 11.76 1.52
CA HIS A 393 9.70 10.76 1.45
C HIS A 393 11.09 11.36 1.76
N ARG A 394 11.14 12.41 2.59
CA ARG A 394 12.39 12.99 3.12
C ARG A 394 12.45 12.83 4.64
N LEU A 395 13.66 12.87 5.19
CA LEU A 395 13.89 12.93 6.62
C LEU A 395 13.30 14.22 7.19
N THR A 396 12.31 14.08 8.09
CA THR A 396 11.56 15.19 8.69
C THR A 396 11.51 15.08 10.22
N THR A 397 11.34 16.21 10.89
CA THR A 397 11.48 16.37 12.34
C THR A 397 10.48 17.39 12.89
N PRO A 398 10.29 17.45 14.22
CA PRO A 398 9.60 18.56 14.89
C PRO A 398 10.06 19.98 14.47
N PHE A 399 11.35 20.18 14.15
CA PHE A 399 11.87 21.50 13.74
C PHE A 399 11.33 21.94 12.37
N ASP A 400 11.14 21.00 11.44
CA ASP A 400 10.60 21.23 10.11
C ASP A 400 9.11 21.64 10.19
N ILE A 401 8.37 21.03 11.11
CA ILE A 401 6.99 21.38 11.43
C ILE A 401 6.91 22.80 12.01
N TYR A 402 7.80 23.16 12.95
CA TYR A 402 7.85 24.52 13.51
C TYR A 402 8.07 25.58 12.42
N GLN A 403 9.00 25.35 11.48
CA GLN A 403 9.23 26.30 10.37
C GLN A 403 8.06 26.32 9.38
N THR A 404 7.39 25.19 9.16
CA THR A 404 6.15 25.16 8.36
C THR A 404 5.05 26.01 9.01
N LEU A 405 4.90 25.93 10.35
CA LEU A 405 3.96 26.78 11.10
C LEU A 405 4.35 28.27 11.05
N ARG A 406 5.65 28.59 11.06
CA ARG A 406 6.17 29.96 10.89
C ARG A 406 5.89 30.52 9.49
N ASP A 407 6.06 29.73 8.43
CA ASP A 407 5.67 30.14 7.07
C ASP A 407 4.15 30.28 6.93
N ILE A 408 3.33 29.44 7.60
CA ILE A 408 1.85 29.57 7.58
C ILE A 408 1.40 30.90 8.21
N ILE A 409 2.09 31.41 9.24
CA ILE A 409 1.82 32.74 9.80
C ILE A 409 2.15 33.85 8.78
N ASN A 410 3.26 33.71 8.05
CA ASN A 410 3.84 34.73 7.17
C ASN A 410 3.73 34.32 5.69
N PHE A 411 2.59 33.73 5.30
CA PHE A 411 2.46 32.97 4.06
C PHE A 411 2.61 33.84 2.80
N THR A 412 3.68 33.64 2.04
CA THR A 412 3.96 34.36 0.78
C THR A 412 3.45 33.63 -0.47
N GLY A 413 3.07 32.35 -0.37
CA GLY A 413 2.75 31.52 -1.53
C GLY A 413 3.96 31.17 -2.43
N GLU A 414 5.14 31.69 -2.13
CA GLU A 414 6.38 31.48 -2.87
C GLU A 414 7.09 30.20 -2.40
N ALA A 415 7.86 29.59 -3.30
CA ALA A 415 8.61 28.35 -3.06
C ALA A 415 10.14 28.61 -3.00
N PRO A 416 10.66 29.31 -1.98
CA PRO A 416 12.10 29.58 -1.87
C PRO A 416 12.90 28.29 -1.70
N VAL A 417 14.15 28.31 -2.16
CA VAL A 417 15.09 27.19 -2.06
C VAL A 417 15.42 26.91 -0.58
N ALA A 418 15.50 25.63 -0.20
CA ALA A 418 15.93 25.24 1.14
C ALA A 418 17.45 25.36 1.33
N ASN A 419 17.88 25.63 2.55
CA ASN A 419 19.29 25.56 2.94
C ASN A 419 19.47 24.36 3.88
N VAL A 420 20.35 23.41 3.52
CA VAL A 420 20.57 22.18 4.32
C VAL A 420 21.11 22.47 5.73
N SER A 421 21.80 23.60 5.92
CA SER A 421 22.30 24.05 7.23
C SER A 421 21.22 24.64 8.15
N GLU A 422 19.96 24.74 7.71
CA GLU A 422 18.85 25.14 8.58
C GLU A 422 18.34 23.93 9.38
N ARG A 423 18.49 24.00 10.72
CA ARG A 423 18.06 22.96 11.68
C ARG A 423 16.64 22.42 11.37
N GLY A 424 15.73 23.32 11.02
CA GLY A 424 14.40 22.98 10.52
C GLY A 424 14.20 23.60 9.15
N ILE A 425 13.64 22.84 8.22
CA ILE A 425 13.30 23.25 6.85
C ILE A 425 11.79 23.07 6.70
N SER A 426 11.08 24.14 6.39
CA SER A 426 9.63 24.09 6.14
C SER A 426 9.26 23.15 5.00
N LEU A 427 8.15 22.43 5.15
CA LEU A 427 7.62 21.52 4.12
C LEU A 427 7.23 22.23 2.81
N PHE A 428 7.15 23.57 2.80
CA PHE A 428 6.94 24.37 1.58
C PHE A 428 8.20 24.53 0.70
N ARG A 429 9.39 24.28 1.23
CA ARG A 429 10.67 24.23 0.50
C ARG A 429 11.01 22.76 0.22
N GLU A 430 11.63 22.39 -0.90
CA GLU A 430 12.07 20.99 -1.07
C GLU A 430 13.21 20.68 -0.09
N ILE A 431 13.02 19.69 0.77
CA ILE A 431 14.03 19.24 1.73
C ILE A 431 15.12 18.48 0.95
N PRO A 432 16.41 18.85 1.08
CA PRO A 432 17.48 18.25 0.29
C PRO A 432 17.61 16.73 0.48
N SER A 433 17.95 16.01 -0.59
CA SER A 433 18.13 14.55 -0.59
C SER A 433 19.37 14.07 0.17
N ASP A 434 20.35 14.95 0.35
CA ASP A 434 21.61 14.74 1.06
C ASP A 434 21.54 15.09 2.56
N ARG A 435 20.41 15.64 3.04
CA ARG A 435 20.19 15.96 4.47
C ARG A 435 20.34 14.71 5.34
N THR A 436 21.30 14.72 6.25
CA THR A 436 21.56 13.64 7.21
C THR A 436 20.81 13.83 8.52
N CYS A 437 20.91 12.84 9.43
CA CYS A 437 20.49 13.01 10.83
C CYS A 437 21.21 14.17 11.54
N GLU A 438 22.46 14.49 11.19
CA GLU A 438 23.21 15.59 11.83
C GLU A 438 22.67 16.96 11.39
N ASP A 439 22.41 17.15 10.09
CA ASP A 439 21.78 18.35 9.53
C ASP A 439 20.35 18.55 10.08
N ALA A 440 19.62 17.45 10.27
CA ALA A 440 18.30 17.44 10.91
C ALA A 440 18.35 17.59 12.46
N ALA A 441 19.55 17.76 13.04
CA ALA A 441 19.81 17.82 14.49
C ALA A 441 19.26 16.63 15.29
N ILE A 442 19.13 15.46 14.66
CA ILE A 442 18.76 14.20 15.29
C ILE A 442 20.04 13.58 15.87
N LEU A 443 20.17 13.60 17.20
CA LEU A 443 21.28 12.92 17.89
C LEU A 443 21.38 11.45 17.45
N PRO A 444 22.58 10.84 17.32
CA PRO A 444 22.75 9.48 16.81
C PRO A 444 21.87 8.43 17.50
N HIS A 445 21.60 8.58 18.80
CA HIS A 445 20.71 7.70 19.55
C HIS A 445 19.24 7.72 19.08
N TRP A 446 18.77 8.81 18.47
CA TRP A 446 17.41 8.95 17.92
C TRP A 446 17.34 8.72 16.41
N CYS A 447 18.48 8.70 15.71
CA CYS A 447 18.55 8.49 14.26
C CYS A 447 18.04 7.10 13.86
N THR A 448 17.33 7.03 12.73
CA THR A 448 16.87 5.78 12.09
C THR A 448 17.42 5.58 10.69
N CYS A 449 18.16 6.56 10.15
CA CYS A 449 18.79 6.49 8.83
C CYS A 449 19.96 5.49 8.81
N HIS A 450 19.90 4.51 7.91
CA HIS A 450 20.93 3.48 7.72
C HIS A 450 22.01 3.94 6.72
N VAL A 451 22.77 4.97 7.08
CA VAL A 451 23.82 5.52 6.22
C VAL A 451 24.94 4.47 5.98
N LYS A 452 25.31 4.29 4.71
CA LYS A 452 26.33 3.32 4.26
C LYS A 452 27.74 3.89 4.44
N HIS A 453 28.37 3.61 5.57
CA HIS A 453 29.73 4.08 5.89
C HIS A 453 30.80 3.24 5.18
N PRO A 454 31.80 3.84 4.51
CA PRO A 454 32.90 3.09 3.91
C PRO A 454 33.73 2.37 4.99
N VAL A 455 34.14 1.14 4.70
CA VAL A 455 34.93 0.29 5.60
C VAL A 455 36.20 -0.21 4.90
N PRO A 456 37.30 -0.49 5.63
CA PRO A 456 38.53 -0.98 5.02
C PRO A 456 38.30 -2.28 4.22
N ILE A 457 38.61 -2.24 2.93
CA ILE A 457 38.42 -3.34 1.97
C ILE A 457 39.21 -4.62 2.31
N ASN A 458 40.18 -4.51 3.19
CA ASN A 458 41.04 -5.59 3.71
C ASN A 458 40.64 -6.06 5.13
N SER A 459 39.54 -5.55 5.70
CA SER A 459 39.06 -5.98 7.02
C SER A 459 38.54 -7.42 6.98
N SER A 460 38.61 -8.12 8.11
CA SER A 460 38.17 -9.53 8.23
C SER A 460 36.70 -9.72 7.81
N HIS A 461 35.81 -8.84 8.28
CA HIS A 461 34.39 -8.90 7.93
C HIS A 461 34.14 -8.62 6.45
N VAL A 462 34.80 -7.63 5.84
CA VAL A 462 34.68 -7.37 4.40
C VAL A 462 35.25 -8.53 3.58
N THR A 463 36.37 -9.12 3.99
CA THR A 463 36.99 -10.26 3.30
C THR A 463 36.10 -11.50 3.37
N GLN A 464 35.51 -11.78 4.54
CA GLN A 464 34.57 -12.91 4.72
C GLN A 464 33.26 -12.67 3.97
N ALA A 465 32.72 -11.45 3.99
CA ALA A 465 31.53 -11.08 3.24
C ALA A 465 31.76 -11.10 1.72
N ALA A 466 32.92 -10.67 1.22
CA ALA A 466 33.31 -10.75 -0.19
C ALA A 466 33.51 -12.21 -0.62
N GLY A 467 34.12 -13.04 0.24
CA GLY A 467 34.21 -14.48 0.05
C GLY A 467 32.83 -15.15 0.00
N GLN A 468 31.90 -14.75 0.87
CA GLN A 468 30.52 -15.24 0.85
C GLN A 468 29.76 -14.77 -0.41
N LEU A 469 29.94 -13.52 -0.84
CA LEU A 469 29.34 -12.97 -2.06
C LEU A 469 29.83 -13.74 -3.30
N LEU A 470 31.14 -13.95 -3.43
CA LEU A 470 31.72 -14.72 -4.53
C LEU A 470 31.35 -16.21 -4.45
N SER A 471 31.35 -16.80 -3.25
CA SER A 471 30.90 -18.19 -3.04
C SER A 471 29.44 -18.38 -3.46
N SER A 472 28.57 -17.41 -3.18
CA SER A 472 27.21 -17.41 -3.69
C SER A 472 27.16 -17.22 -5.22
N ILE A 473 27.98 -16.34 -5.82
CA ILE A 473 28.08 -16.19 -7.28
C ILE A 473 28.54 -17.51 -7.96
N ASN A 474 29.59 -18.15 -7.45
CA ASN A 474 30.09 -19.41 -8.00
C ASN A 474 29.11 -20.56 -7.73
N GLY A 475 28.46 -20.58 -6.55
CA GLY A 475 27.39 -21.52 -6.22
C GLY A 475 26.22 -21.43 -7.21
N ILE A 476 25.84 -20.21 -7.57
CA ILE A 476 24.85 -19.89 -8.61
C ILE A 476 25.34 -20.33 -10.02
N LEU A 477 26.64 -20.35 -10.27
CA LEU A 477 27.25 -20.81 -11.53
C LEU A 477 27.53 -22.33 -11.61
N LEU A 478 27.45 -23.09 -10.51
CA LEU A 478 27.81 -24.53 -10.48
C LEU A 478 27.13 -25.35 -11.59
N GLU A 479 25.86 -25.05 -11.87
CA GLU A 479 25.04 -25.74 -12.89
C GLU A 479 25.52 -25.53 -14.34
N GLU A 480 26.32 -24.49 -14.59
CA GLU A 480 26.88 -24.15 -15.90
C GLU A 480 28.42 -24.16 -15.90
N SER A 481 29.05 -24.79 -14.89
CA SER A 481 30.51 -24.89 -14.68
C SER A 481 31.30 -25.52 -15.84
N SER A 482 30.63 -26.19 -16.78
CA SER A 482 31.22 -26.71 -18.03
C SER A 482 31.34 -25.66 -19.14
N LYS A 483 30.74 -24.47 -18.96
CA LYS A 483 30.64 -23.39 -19.96
C LYS A 483 31.10 -22.05 -19.39
N CYS A 484 30.74 -21.77 -18.15
CA CYS A 484 31.22 -20.64 -17.37
C CYS A 484 32.52 -21.01 -16.65
N VAL A 485 33.55 -20.17 -16.80
CA VAL A 485 34.74 -20.28 -15.95
C VAL A 485 34.38 -19.86 -14.52
N GLU A 486 34.83 -20.64 -13.53
CA GLU A 486 34.71 -20.28 -12.12
C GLU A 486 35.39 -18.93 -11.85
N LEU A 487 34.72 -18.05 -11.11
CA LEU A 487 35.25 -16.71 -10.84
C LEU A 487 36.10 -16.72 -9.57
N SER A 488 37.24 -16.05 -9.61
CA SER A 488 38.08 -15.77 -8.44
C SER A 488 38.03 -14.28 -8.08
N LEU A 489 38.18 -13.97 -6.79
CA LEU A 489 38.21 -12.60 -6.30
C LEU A 489 39.54 -11.97 -6.72
N ASP A 490 39.50 -10.99 -7.63
CA ASP A 490 40.67 -10.17 -7.97
C ASP A 490 40.92 -9.16 -6.83
N LYS A 491 39.88 -8.41 -6.47
CA LYS A 491 39.89 -7.49 -5.31
C LYS A 491 38.49 -7.04 -4.91
N VAL A 492 38.35 -6.61 -3.67
CA VAL A 492 37.26 -5.72 -3.26
C VAL A 492 37.59 -4.30 -3.75
N VAL A 493 36.62 -3.61 -4.35
CA VAL A 493 36.80 -2.30 -5.01
C VAL A 493 36.18 -1.18 -4.18
N ASP A 494 34.98 -1.39 -3.65
CA ASP A 494 34.37 -0.57 -2.61
C ASP A 494 33.69 -1.51 -1.60
N ALA A 495 33.65 -1.09 -0.34
CA ALA A 495 33.00 -1.81 0.74
C ALA A 495 32.41 -0.80 1.72
N ARG A 496 31.10 -0.91 1.96
CA ARG A 496 30.38 -0.05 2.90
C ARG A 496 29.56 -0.89 3.85
N VAL A 497 29.48 -0.49 5.11
CA VAL A 497 28.59 -1.09 6.09
C VAL A 497 27.46 -0.12 6.42
N SER A 498 26.23 -0.61 6.33
CA SER A 498 25.05 0.03 6.92
C SER A 498 24.53 -0.87 8.04
N GLY A 499 24.22 -0.29 9.19
CA GLY A 499 23.77 -1.03 10.36
C GLY A 499 23.22 -0.08 11.41
N ILE A 500 22.58 -0.63 12.45
CA ILE A 500 22.19 0.16 13.62
C ILE A 500 23.43 0.41 14.48
N SER A 501 23.60 1.64 14.98
CA SER A 501 24.75 2.02 15.80
C SER A 501 24.86 1.17 17.08
N ASP A 502 26.09 0.98 17.55
CA ASP A 502 26.38 0.10 18.68
C ASP A 502 25.72 0.62 19.99
N GLU A 503 25.63 1.94 20.14
CA GLU A 503 24.91 2.62 21.23
C GLU A 503 23.42 2.23 21.27
N LEU A 504 22.78 2.07 20.10
CA LEU A 504 21.36 1.76 19.97
C LEU A 504 21.10 0.25 20.14
N LEU A 505 22.03 -0.61 19.67
CA LEU A 505 22.04 -2.04 19.99
C LEU A 505 22.21 -2.29 21.50
N ARG A 506 23.08 -1.52 22.18
CA ARG A 506 23.32 -1.55 23.63
C ARG A 506 22.30 -0.80 24.47
N PHE A 507 21.43 0.03 23.90
CA PHE A 507 20.52 0.87 24.68
C PHE A 507 19.60 0.05 25.59
N LYS A 508 19.55 0.45 26.87
CA LYS A 508 18.67 -0.13 27.90
C LYS A 508 17.73 0.91 28.53
N ASP A 509 18.24 2.08 28.91
CA ASP A 509 17.45 3.16 29.54
C ASP A 509 18.14 4.53 29.40
N SER A 510 17.43 5.63 29.68
CA SER A 510 18.03 6.96 29.82
C SER A 510 17.62 7.64 31.13
N HIS A 511 18.58 8.22 31.85
CA HIS A 511 18.38 8.84 33.14
C HIS A 511 18.64 10.34 33.09
N LYS A 512 17.75 11.10 33.76
CA LYS A 512 17.59 12.58 33.71
C LYS A 512 17.02 13.06 32.37
N GLU A 513 16.01 13.92 32.43
CA GLU A 513 15.24 14.35 31.26
C GLU A 513 16.04 15.31 30.36
N VAL A 514 16.85 16.20 30.96
CA VAL A 514 17.47 17.35 30.27
C VAL A 514 18.94 17.53 30.67
N ILE A 515 19.26 18.04 31.87
CA ILE A 515 20.68 18.31 32.24
C ILE A 515 21.38 17.06 32.78
N GLY A 516 22.54 16.78 32.19
CA GLY A 516 23.43 15.68 32.61
C GLY A 516 22.84 14.31 32.30
N ARG A 517 22.06 14.21 31.21
CA ARG A 517 21.56 12.96 30.61
C ARG A 517 22.63 11.87 30.66
N LYS A 518 22.32 10.76 31.33
CA LYS A 518 23.11 9.53 31.26
C LYS A 518 22.29 8.47 30.53
N VAL A 519 22.74 8.11 29.34
CA VAL A 519 22.27 6.89 28.66
C VAL A 519 22.87 5.69 29.39
N THR A 520 22.01 4.77 29.81
CA THR A 520 22.41 3.51 30.43
C THR A 520 22.45 2.44 29.34
N TYR A 521 23.66 2.00 29.00
CA TYR A 521 23.89 0.88 28.12
C TYR A 521 23.79 -0.44 28.91
N GLY A 522 23.08 -1.41 28.35
CA GLY A 522 22.95 -2.77 28.87
C GLY A 522 23.81 -3.77 28.08
N HIS A 523 23.41 -5.03 28.11
CA HIS A 523 23.95 -6.03 27.21
C HIS A 523 23.62 -5.65 25.77
N ARG A 524 24.64 -5.71 24.91
CA ARG A 524 24.51 -5.49 23.47
C ARG A 524 23.63 -6.58 22.87
N VAL A 525 22.49 -6.20 22.31
CA VAL A 525 21.71 -7.13 21.47
C VAL A 525 22.52 -7.40 20.20
N ALA A 526 22.63 -8.66 19.80
CA ALA A 526 23.37 -9.04 18.60
C ALA A 526 22.85 -8.29 17.36
N GLY A 527 23.77 -7.67 16.62
CA GLY A 527 23.43 -6.82 15.49
C GLY A 527 23.15 -7.57 14.20
N MET A 528 22.67 -6.82 13.23
CA MET A 528 22.77 -7.14 11.81
C MET A 528 23.50 -5.98 11.15
N SER A 529 24.54 -6.29 10.38
CA SER A 529 25.34 -5.31 9.63
C SER A 529 25.34 -5.71 8.16
N ASP A 530 24.84 -4.82 7.31
CA ASP A 530 24.72 -5.03 5.87
C ASP A 530 25.93 -4.44 5.17
N TYR A 531 26.80 -5.32 4.68
CA TYR A 531 27.96 -4.95 3.89
C TYR A 531 27.56 -4.85 2.41
N LEU A 532 27.38 -3.64 1.90
CA LEU A 532 27.33 -3.40 0.46
C LEU A 532 28.75 -3.47 -0.09
N LEU A 533 29.02 -4.48 -0.91
CA LEU A 533 30.34 -4.74 -1.48
C LEU A 533 30.30 -4.62 -2.99
N THR A 534 31.20 -3.82 -3.55
CA THR A 534 31.59 -3.97 -4.96
C THR A 534 32.88 -4.79 -5.03
N ILE A 535 32.81 -5.98 -5.62
CA ILE A 535 33.96 -6.85 -5.86
C ILE A 535 34.29 -6.92 -7.35
N LEU A 536 35.58 -7.00 -7.70
CA LEU A 536 36.05 -7.32 -9.04
C LEU A 536 36.43 -8.80 -9.10
N ALA A 537 35.89 -9.52 -10.10
CA ALA A 537 36.09 -10.95 -10.25
C ALA A 537 36.68 -11.33 -11.63
N THR A 538 37.70 -12.19 -11.60
CA THR A 538 38.50 -12.63 -12.76
C THR A 538 38.18 -14.10 -13.11
N PRO A 539 38.17 -14.52 -14.39
CA PRO A 539 38.56 -13.80 -15.63
C PRO A 539 37.51 -12.82 -16.18
N SER A 540 36.32 -12.71 -15.57
CA SER A 540 35.22 -11.94 -16.15
C SER A 540 35.45 -10.42 -16.28
N GLY A 541 36.41 -9.87 -15.54
CA GLY A 541 36.55 -8.43 -15.35
C GLY A 541 35.29 -7.81 -14.73
N GLY A 542 34.51 -8.62 -14.00
CA GLY A 542 33.17 -8.29 -13.56
C GLY A 542 33.17 -7.53 -12.25
N LEU A 543 32.63 -6.31 -12.29
CA LEU A 543 32.28 -5.58 -11.08
C LEU A 543 30.90 -6.09 -10.62
N PHE A 544 30.89 -6.79 -9.50
CA PHE A 544 29.68 -7.30 -8.86
C PHE A 544 29.40 -6.50 -7.61
N GLU A 545 28.21 -5.91 -7.53
CA GLU A 545 27.72 -5.27 -6.31
C GLU A 545 26.69 -6.16 -5.63
N GLY A 546 26.83 -6.37 -4.33
CA GLY A 546 25.87 -7.16 -3.55
C GLY A 546 25.90 -6.81 -2.07
N THR A 547 24.73 -6.88 -1.45
CA THR A 547 24.56 -6.70 -0.01
C THR A 547 24.78 -8.02 0.72
N VAL A 548 25.61 -8.04 1.75
CA VAL A 548 25.88 -9.22 2.56
C VAL A 548 25.61 -8.91 4.02
N ARG A 549 24.57 -9.50 4.59
CA ARG A 549 24.21 -9.36 6.01
C ARG A 549 25.09 -10.25 6.85
N TYR A 550 25.84 -9.64 7.75
CA TYR A 550 26.47 -10.32 8.87
C TYR A 550 25.46 -10.47 10.00
N PHE A 551 25.10 -11.71 10.32
CA PHE A 551 24.24 -12.09 11.44
C PHE A 551 25.08 -12.44 12.66
N GLU A 552 25.43 -11.42 13.44
CA GLU A 552 26.34 -11.53 14.57
C GLU A 552 25.91 -12.56 15.63
N ALA A 553 24.59 -12.76 15.81
CA ALA A 553 24.02 -13.79 16.69
C ALA A 553 24.43 -15.22 16.34
N SER A 554 24.93 -15.45 15.12
CA SER A 554 25.31 -16.75 14.57
C SER A 554 26.73 -16.78 13.98
N GLY A 555 27.41 -15.63 13.93
CA GLY A 555 28.67 -15.45 13.21
C GLY A 555 28.58 -15.66 11.70
N SER A 556 27.38 -15.80 11.12
CA SER A 556 27.18 -16.15 9.71
C SER A 556 27.02 -14.93 8.80
N TYR A 557 27.36 -15.12 7.53
CA TYR A 557 27.14 -14.15 6.46
C TYR A 557 26.08 -14.71 5.50
N GLN A 558 25.15 -13.88 5.07
CA GLN A 558 24.16 -14.22 4.05
C GLN A 558 24.13 -13.12 3.00
N VAL A 559 24.20 -13.49 1.71
CA VAL A 559 23.91 -12.55 0.63
C VAL A 559 22.43 -12.20 0.68
N MET A 560 22.10 -10.92 0.72
CA MET A 560 20.74 -10.40 0.85
C MET A 560 20.24 -9.87 -0.49
N GLY A 561 19.10 -10.39 -0.93
CA GLY A 561 18.52 -10.02 -2.22
C GLY A 561 19.38 -10.50 -3.40
N ASP A 562 19.29 -9.77 -4.50
CA ASP A 562 19.93 -10.14 -5.76
C ASP A 562 21.31 -9.49 -5.91
N VAL A 563 22.22 -10.16 -6.62
CA VAL A 563 23.59 -9.64 -6.88
C VAL A 563 23.62 -8.95 -8.24
N SER A 564 24.07 -7.70 -8.26
CA SER A 564 24.14 -6.84 -9.43
C SER A 564 25.48 -6.97 -10.16
N ARG A 565 25.47 -6.95 -11.49
CA ARG A 565 26.67 -6.83 -12.33
C ARG A 565 26.74 -5.40 -12.87
N ILE A 566 27.52 -4.54 -12.21
CA ILE A 566 27.50 -3.08 -12.42
C ILE A 566 28.38 -2.62 -13.61
N ASN A 567 29.01 -3.54 -14.36
CA ASN A 567 29.70 -3.23 -15.61
C ASN A 567 29.26 -4.11 -16.80
N LYS A 568 29.26 -3.54 -18.01
CA LYS A 568 28.73 -4.16 -19.23
C LYS A 568 29.51 -5.44 -19.60
N TYR A 569 28.85 -6.58 -19.51
CA TYR A 569 29.41 -7.91 -19.80
C TYR A 569 29.23 -8.35 -21.26
N GLY A 570 28.25 -7.82 -21.99
CA GLY A 570 28.12 -8.02 -23.44
C GLY A 570 28.03 -9.50 -23.85
N ASN A 571 28.95 -9.97 -24.71
CA ASN A 571 29.01 -11.36 -25.17
C ASN A 571 29.77 -12.31 -24.21
N GLN A 572 30.27 -11.82 -23.06
CA GLN A 572 30.99 -12.67 -22.10
C GLN A 572 30.20 -13.90 -21.66
N SER A 573 28.86 -13.82 -21.59
CA SER A 573 28.00 -14.94 -21.19
C SER A 573 27.27 -15.62 -22.37
N ALA A 574 27.76 -15.46 -23.60
CA ALA A 574 27.08 -15.93 -24.81
C ALA A 574 26.87 -17.46 -24.89
N CYS A 575 27.76 -18.25 -24.30
CA CYS A 575 27.71 -19.72 -24.27
C CYS A 575 26.62 -20.31 -23.36
N ILE A 576 26.03 -19.52 -22.44
CA ILE A 576 24.95 -19.99 -21.57
C ILE A 576 23.61 -19.37 -21.93
N SER A 577 22.55 -20.15 -21.69
CA SER A 577 21.19 -19.78 -22.08
C SER A 577 20.27 -19.40 -20.91
N LYS A 578 20.68 -19.69 -19.66
CA LYS A 578 19.99 -19.29 -18.42
C LYS A 578 20.19 -17.79 -18.16
N ALA A 579 19.14 -16.98 -18.33
CA ALA A 579 19.26 -15.52 -18.30
C ALA A 579 19.75 -14.96 -16.96
N SER A 580 19.27 -15.51 -15.84
CA SER A 580 19.70 -15.16 -14.47
C SER A 580 21.21 -15.32 -14.25
N LEU A 581 21.83 -16.29 -14.93
CA LEU A 581 23.26 -16.58 -14.83
C LEU A 581 24.13 -15.71 -15.75
N ARG A 582 23.53 -15.03 -16.75
CA ARG A 582 24.28 -14.26 -17.76
C ARG A 582 24.98 -13.02 -17.23
N LYS A 583 24.56 -12.49 -16.08
CA LYS A 583 25.28 -11.42 -15.37
C LYS A 583 26.59 -11.92 -14.72
N PHE A 584 26.64 -13.19 -14.31
CA PHE A 584 27.78 -13.80 -13.64
C PHE A 584 28.77 -14.47 -14.60
N CYS A 585 28.27 -15.24 -15.56
CA CYS A 585 29.08 -16.14 -16.38
C CYS A 585 30.13 -15.46 -17.28
N TYR A 586 31.30 -16.09 -17.41
CA TYR A 586 32.29 -15.79 -18.45
C TYR A 586 32.61 -17.06 -19.27
N CYS A 587 32.46 -16.94 -20.60
CA CYS A 587 32.51 -18.02 -21.58
C CYS A 587 33.85 -18.08 -22.31
N ASN A 588 34.23 -19.26 -22.80
CA ASN A 588 35.58 -19.49 -23.33
C ASN A 588 35.84 -19.08 -24.81
N GLN A 589 34.83 -18.71 -25.62
CA GLN A 589 34.99 -18.41 -27.08
C GLN A 589 34.10 -17.24 -27.63
N LYS A 590 34.29 -16.86 -28.91
CA LYS A 590 33.89 -15.59 -29.59
C LYS A 590 33.36 -15.88 -31.03
N GLY A 591 32.70 -15.00 -31.80
CA GLY A 591 32.21 -13.61 -31.61
C GLY A 591 32.43 -12.72 -32.87
N TYR A 592 31.39 -12.09 -33.45
CA TYR A 592 31.44 -11.34 -34.74
C TYR A 592 30.61 -10.02 -34.79
N LYS A 593 30.70 -9.26 -35.91
CA LYS A 593 30.29 -7.84 -36.09
C LYS A 593 30.02 -7.49 -37.59
N ILE A 594 29.20 -6.47 -37.91
CA ILE A 594 28.89 -5.96 -39.28
C ILE A 594 28.90 -4.38 -39.29
N ASP A 595 28.77 -3.74 -40.47
CA ASP A 595 29.03 -2.31 -40.80
C ASP A 595 27.86 -1.62 -41.57
N ASP A 596 27.90 -0.28 -41.77
CA ASP A 596 26.71 0.58 -42.02
C ASP A 596 26.97 1.86 -42.88
N SER A 597 25.96 2.43 -43.56
CA SER A 597 26.13 3.61 -44.48
C SER A 597 24.94 4.60 -44.56
N TYR A 598 25.15 5.84 -45.05
CA TYR A 598 24.24 7.00 -44.84
C TYR A 598 24.21 8.05 -45.97
N HIS A 599 23.10 8.80 -46.08
CA HIS A 599 22.94 10.03 -46.90
C HIS A 599 22.72 11.31 -46.05
N LEU A 600 22.54 12.49 -46.68
CA LEU A 600 22.49 13.82 -46.06
C LEU A 600 21.58 14.81 -46.83
N PHE A 601 20.81 15.63 -46.10
CA PHE A 601 19.98 16.74 -46.61
C PHE A 601 19.97 17.91 -45.59
N THR A 602 19.42 19.09 -45.95
CA THR A 602 19.38 20.27 -45.04
C THR A 602 18.00 20.93 -44.87
N ASP A 603 17.35 21.45 -45.92
CA ASP A 603 16.26 22.45 -45.76
C ASP A 603 15.03 22.22 -46.68
N SER A 604 14.20 21.19 -46.42
CA SER A 604 12.90 21.06 -47.10
C SER A 604 11.86 20.23 -46.32
N ILE A 605 10.57 20.50 -46.54
CA ILE A 605 9.48 19.64 -46.06
C ILE A 605 9.40 18.43 -46.98
N MET A 606 9.88 17.28 -46.51
CA MET A 606 9.71 16.01 -47.21
C MET A 606 8.36 15.37 -46.81
N PRO A 607 7.51 14.96 -47.76
CA PRO A 607 6.46 14.00 -47.46
C PRO A 607 7.13 12.67 -47.11
N VAL A 608 6.87 12.15 -45.90
CA VAL A 608 7.39 10.84 -45.51
C VAL A 608 6.59 9.78 -46.25
N VAL A 609 7.23 9.11 -47.20
CA VAL A 609 6.65 8.02 -48.01
C VAL A 609 7.06 6.63 -47.51
N ASP A 610 8.15 6.56 -46.73
CA ASP A 610 8.65 5.34 -46.12
C ASP A 610 7.87 4.97 -44.84
N GLU A 611 7.83 3.68 -44.49
CA GLU A 611 7.27 3.23 -43.21
C GLU A 611 8.18 3.57 -42.02
N PHE A 612 9.51 3.57 -42.20
CA PHE A 612 10.49 3.70 -41.11
C PHE A 612 11.60 4.68 -41.50
N VAL A 613 11.90 5.66 -40.63
CA VAL A 613 12.87 6.73 -40.89
C VAL A 613 13.82 6.93 -39.71
N GLU A 614 15.14 6.91 -39.98
CA GLU A 614 16.17 7.45 -39.08
C GLU A 614 16.34 8.96 -39.36
N VAL A 615 16.15 9.80 -38.34
CA VAL A 615 16.42 11.25 -38.42
C VAL A 615 17.69 11.55 -37.63
N GLY A 616 18.70 12.17 -38.27
CA GLY A 616 20.01 12.43 -37.67
C GLY A 616 20.55 13.83 -37.94
N CYS A 617 20.38 14.76 -37.00
CA CYS A 617 20.86 16.14 -37.12
C CYS A 617 22.36 16.24 -36.75
N ARG A 618 23.14 16.97 -37.56
CA ARG A 618 24.60 17.09 -37.43
C ARG A 618 25.06 18.54 -37.44
N VAL A 619 25.97 18.91 -36.52
CA VAL A 619 26.65 20.20 -36.49
C VAL A 619 28.16 19.97 -36.57
N LYS A 620 28.83 20.58 -37.57
CA LYS A 620 30.28 20.46 -37.81
C LYS A 620 30.79 19.01 -37.71
N ARG A 621 30.10 18.09 -38.41
CA ARG A 621 30.29 16.61 -38.42
C ARG A 621 29.92 15.85 -37.14
N LYS A 622 29.63 16.50 -36.00
CA LYS A 622 29.12 15.81 -34.79
C LYS A 622 27.61 15.61 -34.90
N ILE A 623 27.10 14.40 -34.67
CA ILE A 623 25.67 14.15 -34.48
C ILE A 623 25.24 14.80 -33.16
N ILE A 624 24.18 15.60 -33.19
CA ILE A 624 23.62 16.30 -32.01
C ILE A 624 22.23 15.79 -31.62
N TYR A 625 21.52 15.13 -32.54
CA TYR A 625 20.25 14.46 -32.33
C TYR A 625 20.17 13.27 -33.30
N ARG A 626 19.71 12.13 -32.80
CA ARG A 626 19.39 10.92 -33.58
C ARG A 626 18.11 10.36 -32.99
N ASP A 627 17.16 9.98 -33.84
CA ASP A 627 15.87 9.43 -33.43
C ASP A 627 15.26 8.61 -34.56
N PHE A 628 14.27 7.79 -34.22
CA PHE A 628 13.59 6.89 -35.15
C PHE A 628 12.07 7.15 -35.15
N PHE A 629 11.46 7.05 -36.32
CA PHE A 629 10.03 7.25 -36.53
C PHE A 629 9.44 6.11 -37.37
N ALA A 630 8.24 5.67 -37.00
CA ALA A 630 7.45 4.68 -37.72
C ALA A 630 6.11 5.30 -38.13
N PHE A 631 5.69 5.03 -39.37
CA PHE A 631 4.49 5.58 -40.00
C PHE A 631 3.72 4.45 -40.68
N ILE A 632 2.40 4.39 -40.47
CA ILE A 632 1.53 3.46 -41.20
C ILE A 632 1.17 4.11 -42.53
N GLN A 633 1.79 3.65 -43.60
CA GLN A 633 1.56 4.11 -44.98
C GLN A 633 0.51 3.23 -45.66
N VAL A 634 -0.35 3.80 -46.51
CA VAL A 634 -1.29 3.01 -47.30
C VAL A 634 -0.56 2.33 -48.45
N LYS A 635 -0.34 1.02 -48.33
CA LYS A 635 0.38 0.19 -49.31
C LYS A 635 -0.47 -0.12 -50.56
N PRO A 636 -0.12 0.40 -51.76
CA PRO A 636 -0.91 0.19 -52.96
C PRO A 636 -1.05 -1.29 -53.36
N GLU A 637 -0.04 -2.10 -53.07
CA GLU A 637 -0.04 -3.55 -53.28
C GLU A 637 -1.04 -4.27 -52.37
N VAL A 638 -1.09 -3.93 -51.08
CA VAL A 638 -2.04 -4.51 -50.11
C VAL A 638 -3.48 -4.12 -50.47
N GLU A 639 -3.72 -2.86 -50.84
CA GLU A 639 -5.05 -2.38 -51.24
C GLU A 639 -5.52 -2.97 -52.56
N LYS A 640 -4.59 -3.33 -53.46
CA LYS A 640 -4.86 -4.01 -54.73
C LYS A 640 -5.17 -5.50 -54.52
N ASP A 641 -4.36 -6.21 -53.73
CA ASP A 641 -4.47 -7.66 -53.55
C ASP A 641 -5.67 -8.06 -52.65
N HIS A 642 -6.30 -7.10 -51.98
CA HIS A 642 -7.58 -7.29 -51.28
C HIS A 642 -8.83 -6.88 -52.08
N ASP A 643 -8.69 -6.26 -53.26
CA ASP A 643 -9.77 -5.81 -54.17
C ASP A 643 -10.83 -4.88 -53.54
N LEU A 644 -10.42 -4.02 -52.61
CA LEU A 644 -11.32 -3.17 -51.80
C LEU A 644 -11.43 -1.72 -52.32
N ASN A 645 -11.74 -1.56 -53.61
CA ASN A 645 -12.01 -0.23 -54.17
C ASN A 645 -13.38 0.31 -53.69
N PHE A 646 -13.40 0.96 -52.52
CA PHE A 646 -14.57 1.56 -51.84
C PHE A 646 -15.48 2.43 -52.73
N SER A 647 -14.95 3.01 -53.80
CA SER A 647 -15.73 3.80 -54.77
C SER A 647 -16.74 2.97 -55.58
N ARG A 648 -16.60 1.64 -55.61
CA ARG A 648 -17.44 0.70 -56.38
C ARG A 648 -18.46 -0.09 -55.55
N TRP A 649 -18.47 0.06 -54.23
CA TRP A 649 -19.37 -0.72 -53.36
C TRP A 649 -20.80 -0.17 -53.40
N THR A 650 -21.79 -1.08 -53.47
CA THR A 650 -23.20 -0.74 -53.18
C THR A 650 -23.38 -0.45 -51.70
N ASP A 651 -24.47 0.21 -51.31
CA ASP A 651 -24.73 0.49 -49.91
C ASP A 651 -25.03 -0.78 -49.10
N GLU A 652 -25.66 -1.79 -49.69
CA GLU A 652 -25.74 -3.15 -49.11
C GLU A 652 -24.36 -3.77 -48.85
N THR A 653 -23.40 -3.56 -49.77
CA THR A 653 -22.00 -4.01 -49.58
C THR A 653 -21.33 -3.26 -48.44
N ARG A 654 -21.62 -1.96 -48.28
CA ARG A 654 -21.09 -1.13 -47.19
C ARG A 654 -21.66 -1.56 -45.84
N GLU A 655 -22.95 -1.85 -45.74
CA GLU A 655 -23.57 -2.40 -44.53
C GLU A 655 -22.99 -3.79 -44.18
N LEU A 656 -22.90 -4.70 -45.16
CA LEU A 656 -22.29 -6.03 -44.98
C LEU A 656 -20.81 -5.99 -44.54
N VAL A 657 -20.07 -4.93 -44.88
CA VAL A 657 -18.70 -4.72 -44.38
C VAL A 657 -18.67 -4.02 -43.03
N ALA A 658 -19.60 -3.09 -42.75
CA ALA A 658 -19.73 -2.42 -41.45
C ALA A 658 -20.07 -3.40 -40.30
N GLU A 659 -20.69 -4.54 -40.61
CA GLU A 659 -20.98 -5.60 -39.64
C GLU A 659 -19.81 -6.57 -39.38
N LYS A 660 -18.65 -6.40 -40.02
CA LYS A 660 -17.45 -7.18 -39.70
C LYS A 660 -16.76 -6.62 -38.45
N LEU A 661 -16.46 -7.49 -37.49
CA LEU A 661 -15.63 -7.13 -36.34
C LEU A 661 -14.14 -7.07 -36.72
N SER A 662 -13.53 -5.89 -36.63
CA SER A 662 -12.08 -5.74 -36.52
C SER A 662 -11.61 -6.32 -35.18
N VAL A 663 -10.42 -6.96 -35.19
CA VAL A 663 -9.83 -7.56 -33.99
C VAL A 663 -8.48 -6.89 -33.70
N THR A 664 -8.32 -6.36 -32.49
CA THR A 664 -7.05 -5.87 -31.96
C THR A 664 -6.66 -6.71 -30.76
N ILE A 665 -5.44 -7.26 -30.77
CA ILE A 665 -4.83 -7.96 -29.63
C ILE A 665 -3.60 -7.15 -29.23
N LEU A 666 -3.52 -6.75 -27.95
CA LEU A 666 -2.41 -6.01 -27.36
C LEU A 666 -1.85 -6.88 -26.22
N GLY A 667 -0.54 -7.11 -26.13
CA GLY A 667 0.04 -8.03 -25.13
C GLY A 667 0.95 -7.36 -24.11
N LEU A 668 1.02 -7.93 -22.90
CA LEU A 668 2.08 -7.76 -21.90
C LEU A 668 2.56 -9.15 -21.45
N ASP A 669 3.87 -9.34 -21.28
CA ASP A 669 4.48 -10.57 -20.73
C ASP A 669 4.26 -10.64 -19.20
N SER A 670 4.02 -11.85 -18.66
CA SER A 670 4.15 -12.21 -17.23
C SER A 670 3.18 -11.57 -16.22
N VAL A 671 2.06 -10.96 -16.64
CA VAL A 671 1.08 -10.32 -15.74
C VAL A 671 -0.08 -11.27 -15.37
N SER A 672 -0.09 -11.76 -14.13
CA SER A 672 -1.22 -12.54 -13.59
C SER A 672 -2.48 -11.67 -13.37
N ARG A 673 -3.67 -12.30 -13.35
CA ARG A 673 -4.92 -11.60 -13.02
C ARG A 673 -4.91 -10.97 -11.62
N LEU A 674 -4.25 -11.61 -10.65
CA LEU A 674 -4.11 -11.07 -9.30
C LEU A 674 -3.02 -9.99 -9.22
N ASN A 675 -1.99 -10.02 -10.07
CA ASN A 675 -1.01 -8.95 -10.22
C ASN A 675 -1.69 -7.69 -10.76
N MET A 676 -2.43 -7.80 -11.87
CA MET A 676 -3.18 -6.68 -12.44
C MET A 676 -4.15 -6.03 -11.43
N LEU A 677 -4.84 -6.84 -10.61
CA LEU A 677 -5.71 -6.37 -9.52
C LEU A 677 -4.96 -5.57 -8.43
N ARG A 678 -3.68 -5.86 -8.18
CA ARG A 678 -2.84 -5.15 -7.19
C ARG A 678 -2.15 -3.91 -7.77
N HIS A 679 -1.54 -4.05 -8.95
CA HIS A 679 -0.59 -3.07 -9.49
C HIS A 679 -1.20 -2.19 -10.59
N MET A 680 -2.30 -2.61 -11.22
CA MET A 680 -3.05 -1.82 -12.22
C MET A 680 -4.53 -1.59 -11.84
N PRO A 681 -4.88 -1.27 -10.57
CA PRO A 681 -6.27 -1.23 -10.12
C PRO A 681 -7.12 -0.17 -10.83
N LYS A 682 -6.51 0.96 -11.26
CA LYS A 682 -7.19 1.98 -12.08
C LYS A 682 -7.61 1.41 -13.44
N THR A 683 -6.70 0.72 -14.13
CA THR A 683 -6.97 0.12 -15.45
C THR A 683 -7.96 -1.04 -15.35
N PHE A 684 -7.83 -1.90 -14.32
CA PHE A 684 -8.79 -2.96 -14.04
C PHE A 684 -10.21 -2.40 -13.78
N ALA A 685 -10.33 -1.36 -12.95
CA ALA A 685 -11.61 -0.70 -12.70
C ALA A 685 -12.18 -0.03 -13.95
N TYR A 686 -11.35 0.58 -14.80
CA TYR A 686 -11.79 1.21 -16.05
C TYR A 686 -12.32 0.17 -17.05
N LEU A 687 -11.55 -0.88 -17.33
CA LEU A 687 -11.96 -1.97 -18.22
C LEU A 687 -13.28 -2.61 -17.77
N ARG A 688 -13.40 -2.91 -16.47
CA ARG A 688 -14.56 -3.61 -15.91
C ARG A 688 -15.80 -2.72 -15.75
N ASN A 689 -15.63 -1.48 -15.28
CA ASN A 689 -16.75 -0.63 -14.85
C ASN A 689 -17.12 0.47 -15.87
N VAL A 690 -16.22 0.80 -16.82
CA VAL A 690 -16.44 1.84 -17.83
C VAL A 690 -16.53 1.22 -19.24
N MET A 691 -15.61 0.32 -19.60
CA MET A 691 -15.64 -0.36 -20.91
C MET A 691 -16.51 -1.63 -20.94
N ASP A 692 -17.09 -2.03 -19.80
CA ASP A 692 -17.99 -3.18 -19.67
C ASP A 692 -17.36 -4.50 -20.20
N ALA A 693 -16.04 -4.62 -20.03
CA ALA A 693 -15.26 -5.73 -20.56
C ALA A 693 -15.66 -7.09 -19.97
N ILE A 694 -15.42 -8.14 -20.74
CA ILE A 694 -15.53 -9.55 -20.34
C ILE A 694 -14.25 -9.93 -19.59
N ASP A 695 -14.36 -10.13 -18.28
CA ASP A 695 -13.28 -10.56 -17.37
C ASP A 695 -13.23 -12.08 -17.34
N LEU A 696 -12.33 -12.74 -18.09
CA LEU A 696 -12.23 -14.20 -18.11
C LEU A 696 -11.52 -14.73 -16.86
N GLN A 697 -12.25 -14.78 -15.74
CA GLN A 697 -11.73 -15.13 -14.42
C GLN A 697 -11.19 -16.57 -14.33
N GLY A 698 -11.60 -17.45 -15.26
CA GLY A 698 -11.13 -18.83 -15.38
C GLY A 698 -10.12 -19.07 -16.52
N PHE A 699 -9.57 -18.02 -17.13
CA PHE A 699 -8.58 -18.16 -18.20
C PHE A 699 -7.27 -18.73 -17.66
N THR A 700 -6.74 -19.77 -18.31
CA THR A 700 -5.63 -20.59 -17.81
C THR A 700 -4.67 -20.94 -18.94
N LYS A 701 -3.36 -20.83 -18.68
CA LYS A 701 -2.30 -21.18 -19.65
C LYS A 701 -2.25 -22.69 -19.92
N VAL A 702 -1.85 -23.09 -21.13
CA VAL A 702 -1.78 -24.51 -21.57
C VAL A 702 -0.37 -25.09 -21.57
N ALA A 703 0.64 -24.22 -21.56
CA ALA A 703 2.06 -24.56 -21.52
C ALA A 703 2.86 -23.48 -20.77
N ASP A 704 4.18 -23.60 -20.67
CA ASP A 704 4.97 -22.74 -19.78
C ASP A 704 5.12 -21.28 -20.27
N ASN A 705 5.67 -21.12 -21.48
CA ASN A 705 6.16 -19.83 -22.00
C ASN A 705 5.28 -19.20 -23.09
N THR A 706 5.57 -17.96 -23.46
CA THR A 706 4.87 -17.17 -24.47
C THR A 706 4.65 -17.90 -25.79
N PHE A 707 5.70 -18.37 -26.47
CA PHE A 707 5.57 -19.08 -27.75
C PHE A 707 4.59 -20.27 -27.68
N VAL A 708 4.65 -21.05 -26.60
CA VAL A 708 3.81 -22.26 -26.41
C VAL A 708 2.38 -21.97 -25.93
N ASN A 709 2.03 -20.72 -25.60
CA ASN A 709 0.66 -20.29 -25.34
C ASN A 709 0.08 -19.44 -26.49
N VAL A 710 0.92 -18.63 -27.15
CA VAL A 710 0.56 -17.78 -28.29
C VAL A 710 0.33 -18.60 -29.57
N VAL A 711 1.12 -19.67 -29.82
CA VAL A 711 0.86 -20.55 -30.98
C VAL A 711 -0.54 -21.21 -30.90
N PRO A 712 -0.95 -21.86 -29.79
CA PRO A 712 -2.33 -22.30 -29.59
C PRO A 712 -3.42 -21.24 -29.83
N MET A 713 -3.17 -19.98 -29.44
CA MET A 713 -4.08 -18.85 -29.66
C MET A 713 -4.23 -18.47 -31.15
N LEU A 714 -3.18 -18.67 -31.93
CA LEU A 714 -3.09 -18.20 -33.31
C LEU A 714 -3.18 -19.32 -34.37
N SER A 715 -3.06 -20.60 -34.02
CA SER A 715 -3.22 -21.73 -34.96
C SER A 715 -4.23 -22.78 -34.53
N GLY A 716 -4.63 -22.80 -33.25
CA GLY A 716 -5.40 -23.90 -32.66
C GLY A 716 -4.59 -25.19 -32.43
N LEU A 717 -3.30 -25.18 -32.75
CA LEU A 717 -2.38 -26.30 -32.62
C LEU A 717 -1.48 -26.13 -31.39
N PHE A 718 -1.11 -27.24 -30.76
CA PHE A 718 0.05 -27.27 -29.89
C PHE A 718 1.34 -27.05 -30.70
N VAL A 719 2.37 -26.50 -30.06
CA VAL A 719 3.68 -26.30 -30.69
C VAL A 719 4.24 -27.63 -31.22
N GLU A 720 4.06 -28.73 -30.51
CA GLU A 720 4.54 -30.05 -30.96
C GLU A 720 3.75 -30.64 -32.15
N GLU A 721 2.57 -30.09 -32.48
CA GLU A 721 1.81 -30.49 -33.67
C GLU A 721 2.26 -29.74 -34.94
N CYS A 722 2.99 -28.62 -34.79
CA CYS A 722 3.37 -27.76 -35.91
C CYS A 722 4.85 -27.37 -35.97
N TRP A 723 5.66 -27.58 -34.93
CA TRP A 723 7.06 -27.16 -34.86
C TRP A 723 7.91 -28.20 -34.10
N ASN A 724 9.18 -28.31 -34.44
CA ASN A 724 10.14 -29.18 -33.74
C ASN A 724 11.56 -28.60 -33.83
N GLU A 725 12.52 -29.06 -33.01
CA GLU A 725 13.87 -28.48 -32.96
C GLU A 725 14.67 -28.56 -34.27
N SER A 726 14.41 -29.53 -35.16
CA SER A 726 15.01 -29.56 -36.51
C SER A 726 14.48 -28.43 -37.43
N LEU A 727 13.37 -27.80 -37.03
CA LEU A 727 12.79 -26.60 -37.64
C LEU A 727 13.17 -25.31 -36.88
N ALA A 728 13.95 -25.38 -35.79
CA ALA A 728 14.46 -24.19 -35.10
C ALA A 728 15.43 -23.38 -35.97
N GLN A 729 16.19 -24.09 -36.83
CA GLN A 729 17.11 -23.57 -37.84
C GLN A 729 16.40 -23.16 -39.15
N LYS A 730 15.06 -23.11 -39.17
CA LYS A 730 14.27 -22.77 -40.36
C LYS A 730 13.32 -21.59 -40.09
N PRO A 731 13.05 -20.75 -41.10
CA PRO A 731 11.99 -19.74 -41.01
C PRO A 731 10.61 -20.36 -40.76
N MET A 732 9.75 -19.63 -40.04
CA MET A 732 8.43 -20.03 -39.57
C MET A 732 7.30 -19.75 -40.58
N ASP A 733 7.65 -19.31 -41.78
CA ASP A 733 6.78 -18.93 -42.90
C ASP A 733 5.76 -20.02 -43.27
N TYR A 734 6.08 -21.29 -42.99
CA TYR A 734 5.22 -22.44 -43.22
C TYR A 734 4.04 -22.56 -42.22
N LEU A 735 4.08 -21.89 -41.06
CA LEU A 735 3.00 -21.91 -40.09
C LEU A 735 1.80 -21.11 -40.62
N ASN A 736 0.61 -21.73 -40.64
CA ASN A 736 -0.63 -21.01 -40.93
C ASN A 736 -1.22 -20.41 -39.64
N LEU A 737 -0.71 -19.24 -39.28
CA LEU A 737 -1.21 -18.42 -38.17
C LEU A 737 -2.42 -17.60 -38.65
N VAL A 738 -3.41 -17.42 -37.79
CA VAL A 738 -4.76 -16.93 -38.10
C VAL A 738 -4.80 -15.58 -38.81
N TRP A 739 -3.78 -14.74 -38.66
CA TRP A 739 -3.66 -13.50 -39.43
C TRP A 739 -3.61 -13.76 -40.95
N LYS A 740 -3.03 -14.88 -41.42
CA LYS A 740 -3.09 -15.26 -42.85
C LYS A 740 -4.53 -15.51 -43.30
N ASP A 741 -5.35 -16.14 -42.46
CA ASP A 741 -6.77 -16.37 -42.75
C ASP A 741 -7.56 -15.05 -42.76
N PHE A 742 -7.16 -14.05 -41.97
CA PHE A 742 -7.71 -12.68 -41.98
C PHE A 742 -7.31 -11.91 -43.25
N ALA A 743 -6.03 -11.95 -43.66
CA ALA A 743 -5.55 -11.35 -44.90
C ALA A 743 -6.27 -11.95 -46.13
N GLN A 744 -6.42 -13.28 -46.20
CA GLN A 744 -7.21 -13.98 -47.23
C GLN A 744 -8.70 -13.60 -47.26
N LYS A 745 -9.21 -12.91 -46.24
CA LYS A 745 -10.59 -12.42 -46.13
C LYS A 745 -10.72 -10.89 -46.27
N GLY A 746 -9.64 -10.22 -46.69
CA GLY A 746 -9.60 -8.77 -46.96
C GLY A 746 -9.41 -7.89 -45.71
N PHE A 747 -8.98 -8.46 -44.58
CA PHE A 747 -8.59 -7.67 -43.40
C PHE A 747 -7.11 -7.30 -43.51
N ARG A 748 -6.77 -6.03 -43.27
CA ARG A 748 -5.37 -5.60 -43.14
C ARG A 748 -4.83 -6.13 -41.82
N THR A 749 -3.61 -6.66 -41.84
CA THR A 749 -2.98 -7.35 -40.72
C THR A 749 -1.71 -6.62 -40.27
N LEU A 750 -1.51 -6.55 -38.96
CA LEU A 750 -0.35 -5.92 -38.35
C LEU A 750 0.22 -6.85 -37.29
N TYR A 751 1.54 -6.98 -37.26
CA TYR A 751 2.25 -7.66 -36.18
C TYR A 751 3.41 -6.80 -35.65
N ALA A 752 3.49 -6.70 -34.33
CA ALA A 752 4.49 -5.91 -33.63
C ALA A 752 4.84 -6.57 -32.30
N GLU A 753 6.12 -6.50 -31.95
CA GLU A 753 6.67 -6.82 -30.64
C GLU A 753 7.71 -5.73 -30.31
N ASP A 754 7.79 -5.35 -29.05
CA ASP A 754 8.69 -4.32 -28.54
C ASP A 754 10.16 -4.74 -28.65
N PHE A 755 10.49 -5.95 -28.19
CA PHE A 755 11.87 -6.42 -28.05
C PHE A 755 12.26 -7.49 -29.09
N PRO A 756 12.93 -7.13 -30.21
CA PRO A 756 13.25 -8.06 -31.29
C PRO A 756 14.24 -9.17 -30.92
N GLY A 757 14.97 -9.06 -29.81
CA GLY A 757 15.91 -10.09 -29.35
C GLY A 757 15.28 -11.29 -28.61
N ILE A 758 14.08 -11.14 -28.03
CA ILE A 758 13.41 -12.17 -27.20
C ILE A 758 11.92 -12.39 -27.55
N SER A 759 11.41 -11.63 -28.53
CA SER A 759 10.16 -11.84 -29.28
C SER A 759 9.75 -13.32 -29.48
N ALA A 760 8.45 -13.61 -29.38
CA ALA A 760 7.87 -14.96 -29.26
C ALA A 760 8.28 -15.91 -30.41
N PHE A 761 8.32 -15.41 -31.64
CA PHE A 761 8.71 -16.19 -32.82
C PHE A 761 10.21 -16.15 -33.13
N ASN A 762 10.99 -15.30 -32.45
CA ASN A 762 12.42 -15.09 -32.72
C ASN A 762 13.35 -15.57 -31.59
N TYR A 763 12.86 -15.77 -30.36
CA TYR A 763 13.70 -16.26 -29.26
C TYR A 763 14.16 -17.70 -29.53
N ARG A 764 15.48 -17.84 -29.80
CA ARG A 764 16.16 -19.07 -30.21
C ARG A 764 15.58 -19.69 -31.50
N LYS A 765 15.06 -18.86 -32.40
CA LYS A 765 14.36 -19.23 -33.65
C LYS A 765 14.77 -18.28 -34.77
N PHE A 766 14.68 -18.72 -36.02
CA PHE A 766 14.93 -17.83 -37.16
C PHE A 766 13.83 -16.79 -37.39
N GLY A 767 12.66 -16.91 -36.76
CA GLY A 767 11.50 -16.05 -37.03
C GLY A 767 10.94 -16.29 -38.42
N PHE A 768 10.48 -15.23 -39.08
CA PHE A 768 9.96 -15.27 -40.45
C PHE A 768 11.00 -14.72 -41.43
N PHE A 769 11.07 -15.30 -42.63
CA PHE A 769 11.94 -14.83 -43.72
C PHE A 769 11.21 -13.82 -44.61
N HIS A 770 9.97 -14.11 -44.99
CA HIS A 770 9.05 -13.14 -45.56
C HIS A 770 8.29 -12.39 -44.46
N GLN A 771 7.70 -11.25 -44.79
CA GLN A 771 6.88 -10.48 -43.85
C GLN A 771 5.62 -11.29 -43.45
N PRO A 772 5.32 -11.49 -42.16
CA PRO A 772 4.25 -12.39 -41.72
C PRO A 772 2.84 -11.80 -41.84
N THR A 773 2.73 -10.48 -41.94
CA THR A 773 1.52 -9.64 -41.94
C THR A 773 1.79 -8.38 -42.78
N ASP A 774 0.75 -7.69 -43.25
CA ASP A 774 0.86 -6.55 -44.20
C ASP A 774 1.67 -5.37 -43.64
N TYR A 775 1.63 -5.19 -42.32
CA TYR A 775 2.47 -4.28 -41.54
C TYR A 775 3.27 -5.08 -40.50
N TYR A 776 4.58 -4.83 -40.38
CA TYR A 776 5.47 -5.57 -39.48
C TYR A 776 6.53 -4.66 -38.85
N LEU A 777 6.46 -4.43 -37.54
CA LEU A 777 7.30 -3.42 -36.87
C LEU A 777 8.76 -3.86 -36.63
N ARG A 778 9.08 -5.14 -36.84
CA ARG A 778 10.41 -5.71 -36.49
C ARG A 778 11.62 -5.01 -37.14
N PRO A 779 11.62 -4.57 -38.41
CA PRO A 779 12.76 -3.88 -39.00
C PRO A 779 13.09 -2.56 -38.27
N PHE A 780 12.05 -1.84 -37.84
CA PHE A 780 12.17 -0.61 -37.06
C PHE A 780 12.82 -0.86 -35.69
N THR A 781 12.31 -1.83 -34.91
CA THR A 781 12.85 -2.06 -33.56
C THR A 781 14.28 -2.60 -33.61
N ILE A 782 14.66 -3.39 -34.61
CA ILE A 782 16.06 -3.79 -34.83
C ILE A 782 16.95 -2.57 -35.10
N ALA A 783 16.58 -1.72 -36.06
CA ALA A 783 17.38 -0.57 -36.46
C ALA A 783 17.52 0.46 -35.32
N ALA A 784 16.44 0.70 -34.57
CA ALA A 784 16.44 1.61 -33.43
C ALA A 784 17.29 1.07 -32.26
N GLN A 785 17.15 -0.22 -31.89
CA GLN A 785 17.95 -0.80 -30.81
C GLN A 785 19.46 -0.80 -31.11
N ASP A 786 19.86 -1.11 -32.35
CA ASP A 786 21.28 -1.09 -32.74
C ASP A 786 21.86 0.34 -32.76
N LYS A 787 21.20 1.28 -33.47
CA LYS A 787 21.76 2.60 -33.76
C LYS A 787 21.56 3.66 -32.67
N MET A 788 20.63 3.45 -31.73
CA MET A 788 20.42 4.37 -30.59
C MET A 788 21.22 3.95 -29.32
N ASN A 789 21.83 2.76 -29.29
CA ASN A 789 22.69 2.28 -28.18
C ASN A 789 21.99 2.40 -26.81
N LEU A 790 20.74 1.93 -26.77
CA LEU A 790 19.77 2.19 -25.71
C LEU A 790 20.24 1.69 -24.33
N LYS A 791 19.85 2.44 -23.30
CA LYS A 791 19.87 2.04 -21.89
C LYS A 791 18.45 2.19 -21.35
N GLU A 792 17.94 1.12 -20.74
CA GLU A 792 16.57 1.04 -20.20
C GLU A 792 15.46 1.27 -21.26
N HIS A 793 14.20 1.12 -20.85
CA HIS A 793 13.02 0.94 -21.71
C HIS A 793 12.49 2.22 -22.36
N CYS A 794 13.38 3.05 -22.91
CA CYS A 794 13.05 4.33 -23.51
C CYS A 794 13.80 4.55 -24.84
N TYR A 795 13.06 4.77 -25.93
CA TYR A 795 13.60 5.37 -27.15
C TYR A 795 13.82 6.87 -26.90
N ASN A 796 14.99 7.22 -26.37
CA ASN A 796 15.37 8.59 -26.01
C ASN A 796 14.41 9.18 -24.94
N ASN A 797 13.57 10.17 -25.30
CA ASN A 797 12.57 10.76 -24.39
C ASN A 797 11.17 10.08 -24.46
N ARG A 798 11.03 8.99 -25.23
CA ARG A 798 9.78 8.24 -25.38
C ARG A 798 9.90 6.90 -24.66
N LEU A 799 8.82 6.40 -24.06
CA LEU A 799 8.76 5.02 -23.59
C LEU A 799 8.86 4.03 -24.77
N GLU A 800 9.39 2.84 -24.52
CA GLU A 800 9.47 1.74 -25.50
C GLU A 800 8.08 1.25 -25.95
N VAL A 801 7.04 1.44 -25.12
CA VAL A 801 5.63 1.14 -25.42
C VAL A 801 4.69 2.21 -24.82
N ASP A 802 3.71 2.65 -25.61
CA ASP A 802 2.47 3.29 -25.15
C ASP A 802 1.27 2.37 -25.47
N VAL A 803 0.31 2.24 -24.53
CA VAL A 803 -0.96 1.47 -24.65
C VAL A 803 -0.83 -0.08 -24.50
N VAL A 804 -1.96 -0.75 -24.21
CA VAL A 804 -2.07 -1.96 -23.35
C VAL A 804 -3.50 -2.58 -23.50
N LEU A 805 -3.93 -3.84 -23.19
CA LEU A 805 -3.57 -4.95 -22.27
C LEU A 805 -4.15 -6.34 -22.75
N GLN A 806 -3.34 -7.42 -22.75
CA GLN A 806 -3.70 -8.88 -22.68
C GLN A 806 -2.47 -9.61 -22.08
N CYS A 807 -2.60 -10.83 -21.55
CA CYS A 807 -1.44 -11.61 -21.10
C CYS A 807 -1.55 -13.11 -21.46
N ASP A 808 -0.41 -13.79 -21.48
CA ASP A 808 -0.18 -15.17 -21.91
C ASP A 808 0.14 -16.15 -20.75
N HIS A 809 0.85 -15.68 -19.72
CA HIS A 809 1.06 -16.37 -18.43
C HIS A 809 1.39 -15.37 -17.30
N GLY A 810 1.32 -15.78 -16.04
CA GLY A 810 1.81 -14.94 -14.93
C GLY A 810 3.35 -14.96 -14.81
N ILE A 811 3.87 -14.36 -13.73
CA ILE A 811 5.31 -14.31 -13.43
C ILE A 811 5.87 -15.74 -13.28
N ARG A 812 6.87 -16.10 -14.09
CA ARG A 812 7.51 -17.44 -14.13
C ARG A 812 8.76 -17.59 -13.25
N PHE A 813 9.18 -16.56 -12.52
CA PHE A 813 10.47 -16.56 -11.80
C PHE A 813 10.37 -15.88 -10.41
N GLY A 814 11.26 -16.27 -9.51
CA GLY A 814 11.36 -15.73 -8.15
C GLY A 814 10.44 -16.40 -7.10
N ASP A 815 10.74 -16.11 -5.83
CA ASP A 815 10.22 -16.77 -4.61
C ASP A 815 8.69 -16.87 -4.54
N ILE A 816 7.96 -15.99 -5.24
CA ILE A 816 6.49 -16.05 -5.32
C ILE A 816 6.02 -17.44 -5.80
N LEU A 817 6.78 -18.11 -6.68
CA LEU A 817 6.49 -19.46 -7.16
C LEU A 817 6.62 -20.59 -6.12
N GLU A 818 7.28 -20.34 -4.98
CA GLU A 818 7.27 -21.27 -3.85
C GLU A 818 6.00 -21.14 -3.00
N THR A 819 5.15 -20.15 -3.28
CA THR A 819 3.89 -19.93 -2.57
C THR A 819 2.70 -20.58 -3.29
N TYR A 820 1.72 -21.04 -2.50
CA TYR A 820 0.43 -21.54 -3.02
C TYR A 820 -0.27 -20.53 -3.94
N VAL A 821 -0.14 -19.23 -3.68
CA VAL A 821 -0.76 -18.17 -4.49
C VAL A 821 0.00 -17.96 -5.79
N GLY A 822 1.33 -17.92 -5.77
CA GLY A 822 2.15 -17.81 -6.98
C GLY A 822 1.94 -18.98 -7.94
N LYS A 823 1.79 -20.21 -7.42
CA LYS A 823 1.40 -21.37 -8.24
C LYS A 823 0.03 -21.23 -8.92
N ILE A 824 -0.85 -20.33 -8.46
CA ILE A 824 -2.11 -19.98 -9.17
C ILE A 824 -1.85 -18.83 -10.14
N GLU A 825 -1.18 -17.76 -9.68
CA GLU A 825 -0.93 -16.55 -10.48
C GLU A 825 -0.14 -16.82 -11.76
N GLU A 826 0.90 -17.64 -11.69
CA GLU A 826 1.74 -18.01 -12.84
C GLU A 826 0.95 -18.78 -13.92
N ARG A 827 -0.18 -19.41 -13.55
CA ARG A 827 -1.06 -20.19 -14.44
C ARG A 827 -2.27 -19.41 -14.97
N MET A 828 -2.61 -18.31 -14.31
CA MET A 828 -3.82 -17.51 -14.56
C MET A 828 -3.44 -16.07 -14.94
N PRO A 829 -2.95 -15.85 -16.18
CA PRO A 829 -2.80 -14.50 -16.73
C PRO A 829 -4.14 -13.77 -16.74
N PHE A 830 -4.10 -12.44 -16.77
CA PHE A 830 -5.33 -11.69 -17.01
C PHE A 830 -5.76 -11.83 -18.48
N TYR A 831 -7.07 -11.85 -18.73
CA TYR A 831 -7.61 -11.79 -20.09
C TYR A 831 -8.92 -11.00 -20.09
N PHE A 832 -8.96 -9.91 -20.85
CA PHE A 832 -10.12 -9.04 -21.01
C PHE A 832 -10.54 -8.98 -22.47
N ILE A 833 -11.84 -8.97 -22.75
CA ILE A 833 -12.38 -8.79 -24.12
C ILE A 833 -13.42 -7.68 -24.11
N ILE A 834 -13.32 -6.75 -25.05
CA ILE A 834 -14.26 -5.64 -25.24
C ILE A 834 -14.98 -5.87 -26.57
N PHE A 835 -16.30 -5.68 -26.58
CA PHE A 835 -17.13 -5.73 -27.79
C PHE A 835 -17.81 -4.37 -27.98
N PRO A 836 -18.00 -3.90 -29.23
CA PRO A 836 -18.69 -2.64 -29.49
C PRO A 836 -20.18 -2.73 -29.15
N ASP A 837 -20.79 -1.63 -28.71
CA ASP A 837 -22.16 -1.65 -28.17
C ASP A 837 -23.23 -2.02 -29.21
N TRP A 838 -22.96 -1.81 -30.51
CA TRP A 838 -23.80 -2.30 -31.59
C TRP A 838 -23.88 -3.84 -31.60
N PHE A 839 -22.77 -4.53 -31.32
CA PHE A 839 -22.70 -5.99 -31.28
C PHE A 839 -23.43 -6.54 -30.06
N LYS A 840 -23.26 -5.90 -28.88
CA LYS A 840 -24.00 -6.23 -27.66
C LYS A 840 -25.51 -6.12 -27.88
N SER A 841 -25.94 -5.05 -28.56
CA SER A 841 -27.35 -4.74 -28.86
C SER A 841 -27.94 -5.67 -29.92
N LYS A 842 -27.19 -5.98 -30.98
CA LYS A 842 -27.67 -6.82 -32.10
C LYS A 842 -27.66 -8.32 -31.77
N TYR A 843 -26.73 -8.79 -30.93
CA TYR A 843 -26.55 -10.21 -30.60
C TYR A 843 -26.63 -10.48 -29.08
N PRO A 844 -27.77 -10.17 -28.41
CA PRO A 844 -27.87 -10.23 -26.95
C PRO A 844 -27.71 -11.65 -26.35
N GLN A 845 -27.99 -12.71 -27.11
CA GLN A 845 -27.71 -14.09 -26.66
C GLN A 845 -26.22 -14.43 -26.71
N ILE A 846 -25.48 -13.94 -27.70
CA ILE A 846 -24.01 -14.07 -27.74
C ILE A 846 -23.40 -13.28 -26.60
N TRP A 847 -23.90 -12.07 -26.34
CA TRP A 847 -23.49 -11.25 -25.20
C TRP A 847 -23.77 -11.92 -23.85
N ARG A 848 -24.92 -12.59 -23.70
CA ARG A 848 -25.23 -13.42 -22.53
C ARG A 848 -24.23 -14.58 -22.36
N ASN A 849 -23.93 -15.31 -23.44
CA ASN A 849 -22.95 -16.40 -23.42
C ASN A 849 -21.56 -15.89 -22.97
N LEU A 850 -21.10 -14.77 -23.54
CA LEU A 850 -19.86 -14.09 -23.17
C LEU A 850 -19.82 -13.71 -21.67
N LYS A 851 -20.88 -13.10 -21.14
CA LYS A 851 -20.96 -12.74 -19.71
C LYS A 851 -21.04 -13.95 -18.79
N THR A 852 -21.66 -15.06 -19.20
CA THR A 852 -21.61 -16.34 -18.47
C THR A 852 -20.21 -16.97 -18.49
N ASN A 853 -19.53 -16.93 -19.64
CA ASN A 853 -18.21 -17.52 -19.85
C ASN A 853 -17.09 -16.89 -19.03
N GLN A 854 -17.28 -15.67 -18.50
CA GLN A 854 -16.39 -15.04 -17.51
C GLN A 854 -16.01 -15.96 -16.33
N ASN A 855 -16.93 -16.84 -15.92
CA ASN A 855 -16.75 -17.75 -14.78
C ASN A 855 -16.55 -19.22 -15.23
N ARG A 856 -16.12 -19.45 -16.48
CA ARG A 856 -15.85 -20.78 -17.06
C ARG A 856 -14.35 -20.99 -17.29
N LEU A 857 -13.94 -22.26 -17.33
CA LEU A 857 -12.58 -22.65 -17.69
C LEU A 857 -12.31 -22.34 -19.17
N THR A 858 -11.36 -21.44 -19.41
CA THR A 858 -11.00 -20.92 -20.74
C THR A 858 -9.50 -20.97 -20.99
N THR A 859 -9.12 -21.03 -22.26
CA THR A 859 -7.75 -21.30 -22.74
C THR A 859 -7.45 -20.57 -24.06
N PRO A 860 -6.18 -20.47 -24.47
CA PRO A 860 -5.81 -20.02 -25.82
C PRO A 860 -6.58 -20.70 -26.97
N PHE A 861 -6.93 -21.99 -26.88
CA PHE A 861 -7.70 -22.68 -27.92
C PHE A 861 -9.13 -22.13 -28.07
N ASP A 862 -9.72 -21.63 -26.98
CA ASP A 862 -11.06 -21.00 -27.00
C ASP A 862 -11.01 -19.63 -27.68
N ILE A 863 -9.90 -18.90 -27.49
CA ILE A 863 -9.64 -17.66 -28.24
C ILE A 863 -9.51 -17.95 -29.72
N TYR A 864 -8.69 -18.94 -30.13
CA TYR A 864 -8.58 -19.33 -31.53
C TYR A 864 -9.93 -19.71 -32.15
N ALA A 865 -10.73 -20.54 -31.47
CA ALA A 865 -12.07 -20.89 -31.91
C ALA A 865 -12.98 -19.65 -32.07
N THR A 866 -12.87 -18.68 -31.17
CA THR A 866 -13.60 -17.41 -31.24
C THR A 866 -13.13 -16.55 -32.41
N LEU A 867 -11.82 -16.47 -32.69
CA LEU A 867 -11.27 -15.76 -33.85
C LEU A 867 -11.74 -16.37 -35.18
N LYS A 868 -11.82 -17.70 -35.27
CA LYS A 868 -12.34 -18.39 -36.46
C LYS A 868 -13.86 -18.21 -36.65
N ASP A 869 -14.63 -18.08 -35.57
CA ASP A 869 -16.05 -17.69 -35.61
C ASP A 869 -16.26 -16.20 -35.92
N ILE A 870 -15.37 -15.30 -35.49
CA ILE A 870 -15.37 -13.88 -35.91
C ILE A 870 -15.11 -13.76 -37.41
N LEU A 871 -14.09 -14.47 -37.91
CA LEU A 871 -13.69 -14.46 -39.32
C LEU A 871 -14.78 -14.98 -40.28
N ASN A 872 -15.68 -15.82 -39.77
CA ASN A 872 -16.79 -16.41 -40.52
C ASN A 872 -18.12 -16.16 -39.81
N PHE A 873 -18.28 -14.95 -39.25
CA PHE A 873 -19.42 -14.62 -38.41
C PHE A 873 -20.73 -14.60 -39.20
N THR A 874 -21.72 -15.35 -38.72
CA THR A 874 -23.05 -15.50 -39.35
C THR A 874 -24.19 -15.21 -38.37
N GLY A 875 -23.90 -14.66 -37.18
CA GLY A 875 -24.87 -14.46 -36.09
C GLY A 875 -25.36 -15.74 -35.40
N ASN A 876 -25.18 -16.91 -36.03
CA ASN A 876 -25.67 -18.20 -35.52
C ASN A 876 -24.75 -18.78 -34.43
N VAL A 877 -25.35 -19.17 -33.30
CA VAL A 877 -24.65 -19.83 -32.19
C VAL A 877 -24.67 -21.35 -32.40
N LYS A 878 -23.49 -21.95 -32.56
CA LYS A 878 -23.31 -23.41 -32.60
C LYS A 878 -23.55 -23.99 -31.19
N LYS A 879 -23.83 -25.30 -31.08
CA LYS A 879 -23.86 -25.98 -29.78
C LYS A 879 -22.46 -26.52 -29.47
N ALA A 880 -21.90 -26.17 -28.31
CA ALA A 880 -20.59 -26.63 -27.89
C ALA A 880 -20.61 -28.11 -27.50
N THR A 881 -19.56 -28.85 -27.84
CA THR A 881 -19.33 -30.22 -27.37
C THR A 881 -18.26 -30.20 -26.29
N ILE A 882 -18.45 -30.96 -25.21
CA ILE A 882 -17.46 -31.08 -24.12
C ILE A 882 -16.12 -31.67 -24.59
N ARG A 883 -16.07 -32.28 -25.78
CA ARG A 883 -14.87 -32.86 -26.40
C ARG A 883 -14.08 -31.86 -27.26
N ASP A 884 -14.61 -30.66 -27.47
CA ASP A 884 -13.98 -29.66 -28.34
C ASP A 884 -12.80 -29.00 -27.61
N ARG A 885 -11.58 -29.19 -28.14
CA ARG A 885 -10.33 -28.64 -27.55
C ARG A 885 -10.43 -27.13 -27.32
N GLY A 886 -10.95 -26.41 -28.32
CA GLY A 886 -11.30 -25.00 -28.23
C GLY A 886 -12.79 -24.80 -28.48
N ILE A 887 -13.48 -24.12 -27.57
CA ILE A 887 -14.89 -23.76 -27.65
C ILE A 887 -14.98 -22.24 -27.84
N SER A 888 -15.62 -21.82 -28.92
CA SER A 888 -15.85 -20.40 -29.22
C SER A 888 -16.66 -19.73 -28.11
N LEU A 889 -16.17 -18.59 -27.62
CA LEU A 889 -16.76 -17.82 -26.51
C LEU A 889 -18.15 -17.23 -26.84
N PHE A 890 -18.55 -17.25 -28.12
CA PHE A 890 -19.91 -16.95 -28.55
C PHE A 890 -20.93 -18.02 -28.15
N THR A 891 -20.47 -19.21 -27.74
CA THR A 891 -21.28 -20.31 -27.22
C THR A 891 -21.08 -20.43 -25.71
N GLU A 892 -22.09 -20.81 -24.94
CA GLU A 892 -21.88 -21.10 -23.52
C GLU A 892 -20.99 -22.35 -23.34
N ILE A 893 -19.91 -22.19 -22.57
CA ILE A 893 -18.99 -23.28 -22.24
C ILE A 893 -19.66 -24.19 -21.18
N PRO A 894 -19.70 -25.53 -21.37
CA PRO A 894 -20.29 -26.48 -20.42
C PRO A 894 -19.73 -26.37 -19.00
N THR A 895 -20.59 -26.55 -18.01
CA THR A 895 -20.26 -26.49 -16.57
C THR A 895 -19.27 -27.58 -16.14
N GLU A 896 -19.31 -28.69 -16.86
CA GLU A 896 -18.64 -29.97 -16.64
C GLU A 896 -17.30 -30.08 -17.42
N ARG A 897 -16.90 -29.01 -18.13
CA ARG A 897 -15.60 -28.95 -18.81
C ARG A 897 -14.46 -29.02 -17.77
N SER A 898 -13.56 -29.96 -17.98
CA SER A 898 -12.39 -30.20 -17.11
C SER A 898 -11.12 -29.65 -17.75
N CYS A 899 -10.02 -29.62 -16.99
CA CYS A 899 -8.69 -29.34 -17.54
C CYS A 899 -8.33 -30.28 -18.70
N GLU A 900 -8.69 -31.56 -18.60
CA GLU A 900 -8.49 -32.57 -19.64
C GLU A 900 -9.31 -32.27 -20.91
N HIS A 901 -10.59 -31.90 -20.75
CA HIS A 901 -11.45 -31.43 -21.85
C HIS A 901 -10.94 -30.14 -22.51
N ALA A 902 -10.21 -29.30 -21.77
CA ALA A 902 -9.56 -28.09 -22.27
C ALA A 902 -8.07 -28.29 -22.67
N ALA A 903 -7.60 -29.54 -22.71
CA ALA A 903 -6.21 -29.94 -22.99
C ALA A 903 -5.12 -29.28 -22.10
N ILE A 904 -5.48 -28.84 -20.90
CA ILE A 904 -4.59 -28.32 -19.86
C ILE A 904 -3.99 -29.50 -19.09
N LEU A 905 -2.65 -29.62 -19.08
CA LEU A 905 -1.96 -30.70 -18.35
C LEU A 905 -2.16 -30.60 -16.82
N PRO A 906 -2.06 -31.71 -16.06
CA PRO A 906 -2.35 -31.71 -14.62
C PRO A 906 -1.52 -30.71 -13.79
N HIS A 907 -0.29 -30.41 -14.18
CA HIS A 907 0.56 -29.40 -13.53
C HIS A 907 0.25 -27.95 -13.95
N TRP A 908 -0.61 -27.72 -14.95
CA TRP A 908 -1.19 -26.41 -15.30
C TRP A 908 -2.62 -26.23 -14.77
N CYS A 909 -3.29 -27.33 -14.42
CA CYS A 909 -4.67 -27.34 -13.95
C CYS A 909 -4.86 -26.72 -12.55
N THR A 910 -5.29 -25.45 -12.50
CA THR A 910 -5.67 -24.74 -11.25
C THR A 910 -7.04 -25.13 -10.70
N CYS A 911 -7.89 -25.79 -11.48
CA CYS A 911 -9.24 -26.18 -11.09
C CYS A 911 -9.25 -27.12 -9.86
N GLN A 912 -10.00 -26.73 -8.82
CA GLN A 912 -10.03 -27.45 -7.55
C GLN A 912 -11.25 -28.37 -7.46
N ARG A 913 -11.03 -29.69 -7.58
CA ARG A 913 -12.11 -30.68 -7.46
C ARG A 913 -12.59 -30.82 -6.01
N ARG A 914 -13.86 -30.52 -5.76
CA ARG A 914 -14.51 -30.80 -4.47
C ARG A 914 -14.57 -32.31 -4.25
N THR A 915 -13.94 -32.77 -3.17
CA THR A 915 -13.77 -34.20 -2.86
C THR A 915 -14.32 -34.49 -1.48
N ARG A 916 -15.20 -35.49 -1.35
CA ARG A 916 -15.78 -35.88 -0.06
C ARG A 916 -14.72 -36.51 0.84
N VAL A 917 -14.64 -36.11 2.10
CA VAL A 917 -13.69 -36.67 3.06
C VAL A 917 -14.27 -37.97 3.64
N SER A 918 -13.53 -39.07 3.51
CA SER A 918 -13.96 -40.40 3.94
C SER A 918 -13.91 -40.60 5.46
N ASP A 919 -12.88 -40.07 6.12
CA ASP A 919 -12.79 -40.09 7.59
C ASP A 919 -13.10 -38.70 8.19
N LEU A 920 -14.30 -38.57 8.76
CA LEU A 920 -14.73 -37.37 9.48
C LEU A 920 -14.05 -37.24 10.86
N ARG A 921 -13.23 -38.20 11.28
CA ARG A 921 -12.40 -38.16 12.50
C ARG A 921 -10.99 -37.61 12.24
N ASP A 922 -10.62 -37.27 11.01
CA ASP A 922 -9.37 -36.57 10.70
C ASP A 922 -9.26 -35.31 11.57
N ILE A 923 -8.12 -35.15 12.26
CA ILE A 923 -7.89 -34.08 13.24
C ILE A 923 -8.04 -32.68 12.64
N ARG A 924 -7.82 -32.51 11.32
CA ARG A 924 -8.02 -31.25 10.60
C ARG A 924 -9.49 -30.95 10.41
N VAL A 925 -10.30 -31.95 10.05
CA VAL A 925 -11.76 -31.81 9.92
C VAL A 925 -12.39 -31.53 11.29
N LEU A 926 -11.97 -32.25 12.34
CA LEU A 926 -12.38 -31.98 13.72
C LEU A 926 -11.99 -30.57 14.19
N THR A 927 -10.79 -30.10 13.85
CA THR A 927 -10.32 -28.75 14.22
C THR A 927 -11.10 -27.67 13.47
N ALA A 928 -11.33 -27.86 12.16
CA ALA A 928 -12.13 -26.96 11.35
C ALA A 928 -13.59 -26.90 11.83
N ALA A 929 -14.22 -28.05 12.12
CA ALA A 929 -15.57 -28.12 12.71
C ALA A 929 -15.67 -27.36 14.04
N ARG A 930 -14.69 -27.51 14.94
CA ARG A 930 -14.61 -26.76 16.21
C ARG A 930 -14.45 -25.25 15.99
N LYS A 931 -13.68 -24.84 14.97
CA LYS A 931 -13.54 -23.42 14.59
C LYS A 931 -14.84 -22.84 14.03
N LEU A 932 -15.58 -23.60 13.21
CA LEU A 932 -16.92 -23.21 12.73
C LEU A 932 -17.90 -23.01 13.90
N VAL A 933 -17.94 -23.93 14.88
CA VAL A 933 -18.71 -23.74 16.12
C VAL A 933 -18.26 -22.51 16.92
N THR A 934 -16.96 -22.20 16.92
CA THR A 934 -16.43 -20.99 17.59
C THR A 934 -17.01 -19.73 16.95
N LEU A 935 -17.01 -19.63 15.60
CA LEU A 935 -17.59 -18.51 14.87
C LEU A 935 -19.11 -18.38 15.12
N ILE A 936 -19.85 -19.48 15.07
CA ILE A 936 -21.31 -19.47 15.33
C ILE A 936 -21.60 -18.91 16.73
N ASN A 937 -20.85 -19.35 17.74
CA ASN A 937 -20.96 -18.79 19.10
C ASN A 937 -20.57 -17.31 19.17
N THR A 938 -19.57 -16.86 18.40
CA THR A 938 -19.23 -15.43 18.31
C THR A 938 -20.38 -14.58 17.74
N LYS A 939 -21.16 -15.10 16.77
CA LYS A 939 -22.33 -14.39 16.22
C LYS A 939 -23.42 -14.19 17.27
N ILE A 940 -23.72 -15.21 18.09
CA ILE A 940 -24.75 -15.13 19.15
C ILE A 940 -24.25 -14.56 20.49
N ALA A 941 -22.95 -14.25 20.62
CA ALA A 941 -22.35 -13.82 21.89
C ALA A 941 -22.94 -12.51 22.50
N GLY A 942 -23.60 -11.69 21.68
CA GLY A 942 -24.30 -10.48 22.13
C GLY A 942 -25.72 -10.70 22.67
N GLU A 943 -26.29 -11.90 22.49
CA GLU A 943 -27.68 -12.20 22.86
C GLU A 943 -27.73 -13.15 24.06
N SER A 944 -28.15 -12.62 25.21
CA SER A 944 -28.13 -13.34 26.49
C SER A 944 -29.12 -14.51 26.54
N LYS A 945 -30.15 -14.52 25.69
CA LYS A 945 -31.14 -15.60 25.59
C LYS A 945 -30.65 -16.84 24.83
N CYS A 946 -29.68 -16.71 23.92
CA CYS A 946 -29.18 -17.84 23.14
C CYS A 946 -28.20 -18.71 23.96
N ALA A 947 -28.32 -20.02 23.86
CA ALA A 947 -27.45 -21.00 24.50
C ALA A 947 -26.13 -21.18 23.73
N THR A 948 -25.02 -21.38 24.44
CA THR A 948 -23.72 -21.68 23.83
C THR A 948 -23.76 -23.06 23.17
N LEU A 949 -23.60 -23.09 21.84
CA LEU A 949 -23.67 -24.32 21.06
C LEU A 949 -22.34 -25.08 21.12
N LYS A 950 -22.38 -26.41 21.24
CA LYS A 950 -21.20 -27.29 21.20
C LYS A 950 -21.27 -28.20 19.99
N LEU A 951 -20.11 -28.55 19.42
CA LEU A 951 -20.04 -29.58 18.39
C LEU A 951 -20.62 -30.90 18.96
N ASP A 952 -21.56 -31.49 18.24
CA ASP A 952 -22.10 -32.81 18.52
C ASP A 952 -21.43 -33.83 17.58
N ASN A 953 -21.74 -33.74 16.29
CA ASN A 953 -21.22 -34.62 15.25
C ASN A 953 -20.83 -33.82 14.00
N ILE A 954 -19.89 -34.36 13.22
CA ILE A 954 -19.72 -33.93 11.81
C ILE A 954 -20.59 -34.86 10.98
N ILE A 955 -21.47 -34.28 10.15
CA ILE A 955 -22.41 -35.01 9.31
C ILE A 955 -21.81 -35.28 7.94
N ASP A 956 -21.11 -34.27 7.40
CA ASP A 956 -20.43 -34.37 6.12
C ASP A 956 -19.25 -33.39 6.05
N ALA A 957 -18.23 -33.72 5.25
CA ALA A 957 -17.14 -32.81 4.96
C ALA A 957 -16.64 -33.02 3.52
N HIS A 958 -16.37 -31.91 2.84
CA HIS A 958 -15.77 -31.88 1.51
C HIS A 958 -14.54 -30.98 1.53
N VAL A 959 -13.44 -31.42 0.92
CA VAL A 959 -12.20 -30.65 0.77
C VAL A 959 -11.99 -30.20 -0.68
N THR A 960 -11.54 -28.96 -0.86
CA THR A 960 -10.97 -28.44 -2.11
C THR A 960 -9.56 -27.92 -1.88
N GLY A 961 -8.72 -27.99 -2.92
CA GLY A 961 -7.37 -27.47 -2.94
C GLY A 961 -6.73 -27.71 -4.31
N LEU A 962 -5.51 -27.20 -4.51
CA LEU A 962 -4.73 -27.49 -5.71
C LEU A 962 -4.30 -28.97 -5.73
N ASN A 963 -4.20 -29.52 -6.93
CA ASN A 963 -3.74 -30.90 -7.12
C ASN A 963 -2.22 -31.00 -6.85
N ASN A 964 -1.74 -32.19 -6.44
CA ASN A 964 -0.35 -32.37 -6.06
C ASN A 964 0.65 -32.07 -7.20
N LYS A 965 0.29 -32.26 -8.47
CA LYS A 965 1.20 -31.96 -9.61
C LYS A 965 1.43 -30.46 -9.79
N VAL A 966 0.50 -29.59 -9.38
CA VAL A 966 0.74 -28.14 -9.27
C VAL A 966 1.61 -27.83 -8.05
N LEU A 967 1.33 -28.45 -6.90
CA LEU A 967 2.05 -28.22 -5.64
C LEU A 967 3.50 -28.73 -5.64
N THR A 968 3.86 -29.66 -6.53
CA THR A 968 5.24 -30.16 -6.71
C THR A 968 5.91 -29.64 -7.98
N PHE A 969 5.24 -28.87 -8.85
CA PHE A 969 5.85 -28.38 -10.09
C PHE A 969 7.02 -27.42 -9.80
N LEU A 970 8.19 -27.69 -10.39
CA LEU A 970 9.32 -26.78 -10.40
C LEU A 970 9.37 -26.00 -11.71
N GLU A 971 9.71 -26.70 -12.80
CA GLU A 971 10.01 -26.14 -14.13
C GLU A 971 9.71 -27.17 -15.25
N SER A 972 9.70 -26.67 -16.48
CA SER A 972 9.63 -27.46 -17.71
C SER A 972 11.01 -27.51 -18.38
N ILE A 973 11.65 -28.68 -18.47
CA ILE A 973 12.90 -28.83 -19.23
C ILE A 973 12.56 -29.08 -20.71
N ASN A 974 13.31 -28.42 -21.60
CA ASN A 974 13.15 -28.41 -23.07
C ASN A 974 11.74 -27.99 -23.53
N ASP A 975 11.34 -26.77 -23.13
CA ASP A 975 10.06 -26.09 -23.39
C ASP A 975 9.46 -26.12 -24.82
N VAL A 976 10.16 -26.66 -25.81
CA VAL A 976 9.73 -26.62 -27.23
C VAL A 976 9.64 -28.02 -27.87
N LEU A 977 10.14 -29.07 -27.21
CA LEU A 977 9.93 -30.48 -27.56
C LEU A 977 10.11 -31.38 -26.33
N HIS A 978 9.22 -32.37 -26.19
CA HIS A 978 9.31 -33.43 -25.18
C HIS A 978 9.27 -32.87 -23.75
N ARG A 979 8.07 -32.49 -23.28
CA ARG A 979 7.79 -31.84 -21.99
C ARG A 979 8.32 -32.64 -20.78
N HIS A 980 9.61 -32.47 -20.44
CA HIS A 980 10.24 -33.08 -19.27
C HIS A 980 9.97 -32.23 -18.04
N VAL A 981 8.80 -32.45 -17.44
CA VAL A 981 8.31 -31.70 -16.28
C VAL A 981 9.02 -32.14 -15.01
N MET A 982 9.73 -31.22 -14.37
CA MET A 982 10.42 -31.47 -13.11
C MET A 982 9.47 -31.28 -11.92
N TYR A 983 9.45 -32.28 -11.04
CA TYR A 983 8.68 -32.26 -9.80
C TYR A 983 9.62 -32.30 -8.59
N GLY A 984 9.50 -31.29 -7.73
CA GLY A 984 10.28 -31.13 -6.51
C GLY A 984 9.47 -31.34 -5.24
N LYS A 985 9.94 -30.71 -4.16
CA LYS A 985 9.30 -30.73 -2.84
C LYS A 985 7.89 -30.13 -2.90
N ARG A 986 6.89 -30.82 -2.35
CA ARG A 986 5.51 -30.34 -2.28
C ARG A 986 5.42 -29.08 -1.41
N ILE A 987 4.96 -27.98 -2.01
CA ILE A 987 4.64 -26.73 -1.32
C ILE A 987 3.46 -26.92 -0.36
N SER A 988 3.44 -26.15 0.73
CA SER A 988 2.33 -26.14 1.69
C SER A 988 1.04 -25.65 1.03
N SER A 989 0.00 -26.48 1.08
CA SER A 989 -1.30 -26.18 0.48
C SER A 989 -2.18 -25.30 1.36
N VAL A 990 -3.13 -24.61 0.74
CA VAL A 990 -4.36 -24.15 1.40
C VAL A 990 -5.48 -25.12 1.03
N LEU A 991 -6.06 -25.76 2.04
CA LEU A 991 -7.18 -26.69 1.91
C LEU A 991 -8.45 -26.01 2.41
N SER A 992 -9.46 -25.84 1.56
CA SER A 992 -10.76 -25.31 1.95
C SER A 992 -11.71 -26.46 2.25
N TYR A 993 -12.10 -26.62 3.51
CA TYR A 993 -13.07 -27.61 3.96
C TYR A 993 -14.46 -26.97 4.02
N LEU A 994 -15.39 -27.43 3.19
CA LEU A 994 -16.82 -27.21 3.40
C LEU A 994 -17.31 -28.30 4.36
N ILE A 995 -17.76 -27.93 5.56
CA ILE A 995 -18.12 -28.89 6.61
C ILE A 995 -19.56 -28.64 7.06
N THR A 996 -20.33 -29.73 7.08
CA THR A 996 -21.67 -29.78 7.65
C THR A 996 -21.60 -30.44 9.02
N ILE A 997 -21.90 -29.65 10.05
CA ILE A 997 -21.85 -30.03 11.46
C ILE A 997 -23.25 -30.09 12.08
N ARG A 998 -23.45 -31.00 13.03
CA ARG A 998 -24.53 -30.94 14.02
C ARG A 998 -23.99 -30.34 15.31
N VAL A 999 -24.79 -29.48 15.95
CA VAL A 999 -24.48 -28.91 17.27
C VAL A 999 -25.59 -29.16 18.28
N GLN A 1000 -25.18 -29.27 19.54
CA GLN A 1000 -26.04 -29.46 20.71
C GLN A 1000 -26.08 -28.18 21.57
N PRO A 1001 -27.17 -27.90 22.31
CA PRO A 1001 -28.36 -28.73 22.52
C PRO A 1001 -29.39 -28.71 21.37
N SER A 1002 -29.22 -27.85 20.38
CA SER A 1002 -30.26 -27.52 19.39
C SER A 1002 -30.53 -28.56 18.30
N ASN A 1003 -29.67 -29.56 18.13
CA ASN A 1003 -29.64 -30.42 16.93
C ASN A 1003 -29.59 -29.62 15.61
N ALA A 1004 -29.09 -28.38 15.67
CA ALA A 1004 -28.96 -27.52 14.51
C ALA A 1004 -27.89 -28.07 13.56
N LEU A 1005 -28.20 -28.06 12.27
CA LEU A 1005 -27.26 -28.40 11.21
C LEU A 1005 -26.74 -27.12 10.55
N PHE A 1006 -25.43 -26.90 10.62
CA PHE A 1006 -24.76 -25.77 9.97
C PHE A 1006 -23.76 -26.26 8.93
N GLU A 1007 -23.76 -25.65 7.76
CA GLU A 1007 -22.71 -25.80 6.75
C GLU A 1007 -21.87 -24.51 6.70
N GLY A 1008 -20.55 -24.64 6.64
CA GLY A 1008 -19.64 -23.51 6.50
C GLY A 1008 -18.26 -23.88 5.96
N THR A 1009 -17.60 -22.92 5.32
CA THR A 1009 -16.26 -23.10 4.73
C THR A 1009 -15.17 -22.70 5.73
N VAL A 1010 -14.17 -23.57 5.91
CA VAL A 1010 -12.99 -23.34 6.75
C VAL A 1010 -11.73 -23.57 5.91
N GLN A 1011 -10.90 -22.55 5.77
CA GLN A 1011 -9.60 -22.63 5.11
C GLN A 1011 -8.52 -23.03 6.11
N PHE A 1012 -7.80 -24.11 5.80
CA PHE A 1012 -6.64 -24.60 6.53
C PHE A 1012 -5.36 -24.28 5.77
N PHE A 1013 -4.43 -23.59 6.42
CA PHE A 1013 -3.14 -23.20 5.86
C PHE A 1013 -2.06 -24.14 6.41
N GLU A 1014 -1.60 -25.09 5.58
CA GLU A 1014 -0.64 -26.13 6.00
C GLU A 1014 0.67 -25.51 6.55
N SER A 1015 1.16 -24.42 5.96
CA SER A 1015 2.43 -23.77 6.30
C SER A 1015 2.48 -23.16 7.71
N THR A 1016 1.33 -22.76 8.25
CA THR A 1016 1.23 -22.08 9.55
C THR A 1016 0.37 -22.83 10.56
N ASN A 1017 -0.24 -23.96 10.16
CA ASN A 1017 -1.26 -24.70 10.92
C ASN A 1017 -2.45 -23.82 11.38
N ILE A 1018 -2.81 -22.82 10.57
CA ILE A 1018 -3.89 -21.85 10.88
C ILE A 1018 -5.19 -22.28 10.20
N TYR A 1019 -6.31 -22.06 10.90
CA TYR A 1019 -7.67 -22.28 10.42
C TYR A 1019 -8.42 -20.95 10.40
N VAL A 1020 -8.93 -20.56 9.23
CA VAL A 1020 -9.75 -19.34 9.02
C VAL A 1020 -11.14 -19.78 8.58
N VAL A 1021 -12.18 -19.34 9.28
CA VAL A 1021 -13.58 -19.67 8.95
C VAL A 1021 -14.15 -18.54 8.10
N ASN A 1022 -14.85 -18.86 7.00
CA ASN A 1022 -15.64 -17.86 6.27
C ASN A 1022 -16.75 -17.32 7.19
N ASN A 1023 -16.98 -16.01 7.17
CA ASN A 1023 -18.00 -15.38 8.00
C ASN A 1023 -19.44 -15.78 7.55
N GLU A 1024 -19.59 -16.26 6.32
CA GLU A 1024 -20.84 -16.84 5.80
C GLU A 1024 -21.01 -18.29 6.28
N VAL A 1025 -22.13 -18.56 6.94
CA VAL A 1025 -22.48 -19.87 7.50
C VAL A 1025 -23.98 -20.13 7.26
N SER A 1026 -24.29 -21.27 6.66
CA SER A 1026 -25.65 -21.67 6.30
C SER A 1026 -26.27 -22.55 7.39
N ARG A 1027 -27.52 -22.26 7.77
CA ARG A 1027 -28.35 -23.15 8.61
C ARG A 1027 -29.17 -24.04 7.68
N ILE A 1028 -28.88 -25.34 7.64
CA ILE A 1028 -29.43 -26.25 6.61
C ILE A 1028 -30.65 -27.06 7.07
N ASN A 1029 -31.00 -27.03 8.36
CA ASN A 1029 -32.29 -27.54 8.86
C ASN A 1029 -33.14 -26.42 9.47
N ALA A 1030 -34.46 -26.54 9.33
CA ALA A 1030 -35.40 -25.60 9.95
C ALA A 1030 -35.18 -25.50 11.46
N PHE A 1031 -35.27 -24.27 11.99
CA PHE A 1031 -35.11 -24.00 13.42
C PHE A 1031 -36.45 -23.80 14.14
N GLY A 1032 -37.47 -23.27 13.46
CA GLY A 1032 -38.79 -23.03 14.05
C GLY A 1032 -38.70 -22.29 15.39
N ASN A 1033 -39.43 -22.79 16.39
CA ASN A 1033 -39.50 -22.16 17.71
C ASN A 1033 -38.17 -22.18 18.52
N GLN A 1034 -37.08 -22.78 18.01
CA GLN A 1034 -35.76 -22.75 18.68
C GLN A 1034 -35.25 -21.33 18.94
N ALA A 1035 -35.66 -20.35 18.13
CA ALA A 1035 -35.31 -18.94 18.28
C ALA A 1035 -36.45 -18.08 18.89
N ALA A 1036 -37.53 -18.67 19.40
CA ALA A 1036 -38.76 -17.95 19.74
C ALA A 1036 -38.57 -16.82 20.78
N CYS A 1037 -37.59 -16.94 21.67
CA CYS A 1037 -37.21 -15.92 22.63
C CYS A 1037 -36.69 -14.61 21.98
N ILE A 1038 -36.32 -14.61 20.68
CA ILE A 1038 -35.79 -13.46 19.95
C ILE A 1038 -36.60 -13.03 18.71
N HIS A 1039 -37.74 -13.68 18.40
CA HIS A 1039 -38.61 -13.30 17.26
C HIS A 1039 -39.07 -11.83 17.29
N ASN A 1040 -39.19 -11.23 18.48
CA ASN A 1040 -39.55 -9.82 18.65
C ASN A 1040 -38.32 -8.88 18.70
N THR A 1041 -37.23 -9.23 18.03
CA THR A 1041 -36.01 -8.39 17.94
C THR A 1041 -35.72 -7.98 16.49
N ASN A 1042 -35.14 -6.79 16.29
CA ASN A 1042 -34.82 -6.26 14.95
C ASN A 1042 -33.63 -6.97 14.25
N ASN A 1043 -33.37 -8.25 14.56
CA ASN A 1043 -32.19 -8.97 14.08
C ASN A 1043 -32.54 -10.41 13.65
N VAL A 1044 -33.41 -10.52 12.65
CA VAL A 1044 -33.85 -11.79 12.02
C VAL A 1044 -32.67 -12.67 11.59
N GLU A 1045 -31.53 -12.06 11.22
CA GLU A 1045 -30.30 -12.76 10.86
C GLU A 1045 -29.65 -13.56 12.00
N LEU A 1046 -29.98 -13.30 13.27
CA LEU A 1046 -29.52 -14.11 14.41
C LEU A 1046 -30.31 -15.40 14.61
N GLU A 1047 -31.57 -15.47 14.17
CA GLU A 1047 -32.48 -16.57 14.51
C GLU A 1047 -31.96 -17.94 14.11
N LYS A 1048 -31.42 -18.03 12.89
CA LYS A 1048 -30.84 -19.25 12.33
C LYS A 1048 -29.69 -19.81 13.17
N TYR A 1049 -29.02 -18.98 13.97
CA TYR A 1049 -27.93 -19.36 14.89
C TYR A 1049 -28.39 -19.58 16.34
N CYS A 1050 -29.54 -19.03 16.74
CA CYS A 1050 -29.98 -19.06 18.14
C CYS A 1050 -30.60 -20.41 18.52
N TYR A 1051 -30.45 -20.74 19.80
CA TYR A 1051 -31.29 -21.71 20.50
C TYR A 1051 -31.59 -21.13 21.89
N CYS A 1052 -32.85 -20.97 22.25
CA CYS A 1052 -33.23 -20.37 23.53
C CYS A 1052 -32.78 -21.25 24.71
N LYS A 1053 -32.22 -20.62 25.74
CA LYS A 1053 -31.86 -21.25 27.02
C LYS A 1053 -33.08 -21.74 27.79
#